data_AF-A0A4Z0PB95-F1
#
_entry.id   AF-A0A4Z0PB95-F1
#
_cell.length_a   1.000
_cell.length_b   1.000
_cell.length_c   1.000
_cell.angle_alpha   90.00
_cell.angle_beta   90.00
_cell.angle_gamma   90.00
#
_symmetry.space_group_name_H-M   'P 1'
#
loop_
_entity.id
_entity.type
_entity.pdbx_description
1 polymer ?
#
loop_
_entity_poly.entity_id
_entity_poly.type
_entity_poly.pdbx_seq_one_letter_code
_entity_poly.pdbx_strand_id
1 'polypeptide(L)'
;MTAAAVPSVRQSLAEPLRYAIYSGLYGSTAGEAPLDNSSADGRRARATYAKNAAFVVLLNARITAGQLTELSSTERTALVLRVRTVLEACNPAVEPFASFSGTSYTEWQWRSKELIDYLVAYDLLRGAGESSASLQAAHAKLQQFAGNLYLQSNKPFLGLSFYRQVKNNHTLMTAAALGMAAVVLNDASSADSNQQPANWINVAMHTIDNVLWQDAERQSDPKTVAGYAEGPYYFKYAFLNCLPFFRAMGHFLPDGELAYSFGGTTRAIRNPYFDPRYDRLYDWVTAILMPDGRFPALEDSYVDMGMPELALTGKARYVRPLSLSKLDTRQMNSLGAQLRDIPVDMRAAYLAAQLSPAVSEQPTMVALPQSGNLVFRSGSDSVASYLHLYGKNGLAQTNSGGHSHADAGSFVLHANGQLLALDPGYLSYNRRAEVGNATNHNMLLVDGAGPAIGTAGAANDAAATIQHTFSTPQLGYGEVETAYKGATITRKALFIRNSYYLLADVVQATAAHTYTWQLHGYGLEGGTSITGTFLDNLENQEGIWQKNGASLLAHVTAAGGATYAKATNVHEVTYNTPENHTTLLARRTGTQAQFLAALYPYTTTKPTIATTSTTSTAGLTHTDAQFTDVVFTQSDTTLAARSGLAPAPISSDALLTFYSRDAKGGFAQAFLEEGKLLQDGATTVLSSSKRATISWQKIAPGQYAGYVSRPTTLTIGLADAPLTLTGAEGSQFTYDAATHQLQVQLTAATNFQVQLQPNRPLPVELVRFTGTRQAAGVQLAWQTATELQNRGFAVERRTATESTFQPIGFVVGQGTTTSATAYSFRDLGAPATTTYYRLRQINQDGTATYSAVVVLAPAEQPVGLTAVPVPARTFLTVSFPDADQIVHLKLLDQQGRTVSQQQFQGQTQVPVGHLPAGAYYLQALDAVTGQPLAKPKRVLVAP
;
A
#
# COMPACT_ATOMS: atom_id res chain seq x y z
N MET A 1 3.61 8.74 26.27
CA MET A 1 3.47 7.43 26.96
C MET A 1 3.25 7.71 28.44
N THR A 2 2.70 6.77 29.22
CA THR A 2 2.57 6.94 30.68
C THR A 2 3.84 6.47 31.39
N ALA A 3 4.02 6.84 32.67
CA ALA A 3 5.16 6.38 33.47
C ALA A 3 5.28 4.83 33.51
N ALA A 4 4.14 4.13 33.56
CA ALA A 4 4.08 2.67 33.55
C ALA A 4 4.61 2.04 32.25
N ALA A 5 4.62 2.77 31.13
CA ALA A 5 5.11 2.28 29.84
C ALA A 5 6.62 2.49 29.63
N VAL A 6 7.31 3.23 30.49
CA VAL A 6 8.75 3.52 30.34
C VAL A 6 9.60 2.23 30.28
N PRO A 7 9.40 1.23 31.17
CA PRO A 7 10.18 -0.01 31.10
C PRO A 7 9.99 -0.79 29.79
N SER A 8 8.75 -0.87 29.28
CA SER A 8 8.45 -1.61 28.05
C SER A 8 9.00 -0.89 26.81
N VAL A 9 8.93 0.45 26.77
CA VAL A 9 9.55 1.25 25.71
C VAL A 9 11.07 1.07 25.71
N ARG A 10 11.71 1.12 26.88
CA ARG A 10 13.15 0.88 27.04
C ARG A 10 13.55 -0.52 26.56
N GLN A 11 12.79 -1.55 26.93
CA GLN A 11 13.02 -2.93 26.48
C GLN A 11 12.90 -3.05 24.96
N SER A 12 11.91 -2.38 24.35
CA SER A 12 11.70 -2.43 22.90
C SER A 12 12.86 -1.86 22.08
N LEU A 13 13.74 -1.04 22.69
CA LEU A 13 14.90 -0.48 22.00
C LEU A 13 15.92 -1.55 21.57
N ALA A 14 15.85 -2.78 22.09
CA ALA A 14 16.68 -3.89 21.64
C ALA A 14 16.24 -4.44 20.26
N GLU A 15 15.03 -4.12 19.78
CA GLU A 15 14.59 -4.49 18.43
C GLU A 15 15.40 -3.74 17.37
N PRO A 16 15.93 -4.39 16.31
CA PRO A 16 16.85 -3.76 15.37
C PRO A 16 16.38 -2.43 14.77
N LEU A 17 15.10 -2.35 14.38
CA LEU A 17 14.52 -1.13 13.80
C LEU A 17 14.45 0.01 14.83
N ARG A 18 13.98 -0.30 16.04
CA ARG A 18 13.86 0.67 17.13
C ARG A 18 15.23 1.10 17.64
N TYR A 19 16.18 0.17 17.71
CA TYR A 19 17.57 0.45 18.01
C TYR A 19 18.16 1.45 17.02
N ALA A 20 17.95 1.26 15.72
CA ALA A 20 18.44 2.19 14.69
C ALA A 20 17.84 3.60 14.83
N ILE A 21 16.52 3.69 15.06
CA ILE A 21 15.82 4.96 15.29
C ILE A 21 16.34 5.64 16.57
N TYR A 22 16.46 4.88 17.67
CA TYR A 22 16.97 5.38 18.94
C TYR A 22 18.42 5.79 18.87
N SER A 23 19.26 5.08 18.11
CA SER A 23 20.66 5.43 17.91
C SER A 23 20.82 6.77 17.22
N GLY A 24 20.03 7.01 16.17
CA GLY A 24 19.97 8.32 15.53
C GLY A 24 19.47 9.43 16.48
N LEU A 25 18.47 9.13 17.32
CA LEU A 25 17.97 10.06 18.34
C LEU A 25 19.03 10.36 19.40
N TYR A 26 19.63 9.34 20.01
CA TYR A 26 20.68 9.48 21.03
C TYR A 26 21.87 10.26 20.49
N GLY A 27 22.31 9.96 19.26
CA GLY A 27 23.37 10.71 18.57
C GLY A 27 23.05 12.21 18.42
N SER A 28 21.78 12.57 18.23
CA SER A 28 21.36 13.99 18.15
C SER A 28 21.43 14.76 19.48
N THR A 29 21.68 14.05 20.59
CA THR A 29 21.81 14.65 21.94
C THR A 29 23.26 14.83 22.38
N ALA A 30 24.22 14.40 21.55
CA ALA A 30 25.63 14.54 21.83
C ALA A 30 26.09 16.00 21.71
N GLY A 31 26.99 16.42 22.60
CA GLY A 31 27.55 17.76 22.61
C GLY A 31 26.65 18.82 23.26
N GLU A 32 26.99 20.09 23.00
CA GLU A 32 26.26 21.25 23.50
C GLU A 32 24.95 21.49 22.73
N ALA A 33 23.98 22.09 23.40
CA ALA A 33 22.72 22.46 22.77
C ALA A 33 22.94 23.53 21.67
N PRO A 34 22.15 23.53 20.58
CA PRO A 34 22.24 24.57 19.56
C PRO A 34 22.07 25.98 20.16
N LEU A 35 22.88 26.94 19.71
CA LEU A 35 22.92 28.28 20.30
C LEU A 35 21.93 29.25 19.66
N ASP A 36 21.65 29.12 18.35
CA ASP A 36 20.75 30.04 17.65
C ASP A 36 19.32 29.94 18.17
N ASN A 37 18.86 31.03 18.78
CA ASN A 37 17.52 31.19 19.34
C ASN A 37 16.74 32.33 18.65
N SER A 38 17.23 32.76 17.49
CA SER A 38 16.75 33.91 16.75
C SER A 38 16.08 33.51 15.44
N SER A 39 16.64 32.55 14.69
CA SER A 39 16.03 32.06 13.45
C SER A 39 14.99 30.96 13.72
N ALA A 40 14.07 30.75 12.79
CA ALA A 40 13.10 29.65 12.88
C ALA A 40 13.79 28.27 12.94
N ASP A 41 14.85 28.06 12.16
CA ASP A 41 15.60 26.81 12.12
C ASP A 41 16.35 26.56 13.42
N GLY A 42 17.06 27.59 13.92
CA GLY A 42 17.80 27.51 15.18
C GLY A 42 16.89 27.18 16.37
N ARG A 43 15.76 27.88 16.50
CA ARG A 43 14.80 27.62 17.58
C ARG A 43 14.20 26.21 17.52
N ARG A 44 13.86 25.72 16.32
CA ARG A 44 13.37 24.33 16.14
C ARG A 44 14.45 23.29 16.48
N ALA A 45 15.70 23.53 16.10
CA ALA A 45 16.81 22.65 16.45
C ALA A 45 17.00 22.57 17.98
N ARG A 46 16.88 23.71 18.69
CA ARG A 46 16.93 23.77 20.16
C ARG A 46 15.80 22.98 20.82
N ALA A 47 14.56 23.15 20.35
CA ALA A 47 13.42 22.41 20.89
C ALA A 47 13.52 20.91 20.62
N THR A 48 13.96 20.52 19.43
CA THR A 48 14.21 19.12 19.06
C THR A 48 15.28 18.50 19.97
N TYR A 49 16.40 19.21 20.18
CA TYR A 49 17.45 18.78 21.11
C TYR A 49 16.90 18.57 22.52
N ALA A 50 16.15 19.55 23.05
CA ALA A 50 15.59 19.48 24.40
C ALA A 50 14.68 18.25 24.58
N LYS A 51 13.77 18.01 23.62
CA LYS A 51 12.89 16.83 23.62
C LYS A 51 13.68 15.52 23.58
N ASN A 52 14.63 15.40 22.65
CA ASN A 52 15.39 14.16 22.47
C ASN A 52 16.27 13.87 23.69
N ALA A 53 16.93 14.88 24.24
CA ALA A 53 17.73 14.73 25.45
C ALA A 53 16.87 14.41 26.67
N ALA A 54 15.70 15.04 26.83
CA ALA A 54 14.74 14.69 27.89
C ALA A 54 14.22 13.25 27.76
N PHE A 55 14.01 12.77 26.53
CA PHE A 55 13.61 11.39 26.26
C PHE A 55 14.70 10.39 26.65
N VAL A 56 15.96 10.68 26.34
CA VAL A 56 17.13 9.90 26.77
C VAL A 56 17.22 9.85 28.30
N VAL A 57 17.02 10.99 28.97
CA VAL A 57 16.99 11.07 30.44
C VAL A 57 15.86 10.20 31.02
N LEU A 58 14.64 10.28 30.48
CA LEU A 58 13.50 9.50 30.95
C LEU A 58 13.72 8.00 30.81
N LEU A 59 14.26 7.55 29.66
CA LEU A 59 14.53 6.13 29.43
C LEU A 59 15.75 5.61 30.21
N ASN A 60 16.58 6.50 30.75
CA ASN A 60 17.86 6.18 31.37
C ASN A 60 18.70 5.21 30.49
N ALA A 61 18.78 5.48 29.20
CA ALA A 61 19.39 4.57 28.23
C ALA A 61 20.40 5.30 27.34
N ARG A 62 21.61 4.76 27.21
CA ARG A 62 22.64 5.23 26.26
C ARG A 62 23.11 4.09 25.38
N ILE A 63 23.76 4.45 24.28
CA ILE A 63 24.44 3.50 23.41
C ILE A 63 25.94 3.58 23.66
N THR A 64 26.56 2.45 24.01
CA THR A 64 28.01 2.33 24.20
C THR A 64 28.48 1.06 23.52
N ALA A 65 29.45 1.18 22.60
CA ALA A 65 29.97 0.06 21.82
C ALA A 65 28.87 -0.83 21.17
N GLY A 66 27.78 -0.22 20.70
CA GLY A 66 26.66 -0.93 20.07
C GLY A 66 25.68 -1.61 21.04
N GLN A 67 25.78 -1.36 22.35
CA GLN A 67 24.93 -1.93 23.39
C GLN A 67 24.13 -0.85 24.13
N LEU A 68 22.91 -1.18 24.54
CA LEU A 68 22.09 -0.33 25.40
C LEU A 68 22.53 -0.50 26.86
N THR A 69 22.97 0.59 27.48
CA THR A 69 23.36 0.62 28.90
C THR A 69 22.71 1.80 29.61
N GLU A 70 22.81 1.86 30.94
CA GLU A 70 22.30 2.98 31.72
C GLU A 70 23.19 4.22 31.58
N LEU A 71 22.61 5.41 31.76
CA LEU A 71 23.41 6.64 31.93
C LEU A 71 24.14 6.57 33.28
N SER A 72 25.38 7.05 33.32
CA SER A 72 26.00 7.35 34.61
C SER A 72 25.29 8.52 35.29
N SER A 73 25.41 8.62 36.62
CA SER A 73 24.86 9.74 37.41
C SER A 73 25.33 11.10 36.90
N THR A 74 26.61 11.20 36.52
CA THR A 74 27.21 12.42 35.95
C THR A 74 26.60 12.77 34.60
N GLU A 75 26.47 11.81 33.69
CA GLU A 75 25.87 12.04 32.36
C GLU A 75 24.40 12.46 32.47
N ARG A 76 23.62 11.77 33.32
CA ARG A 76 22.22 12.10 33.56
C ARG A 76 22.10 13.53 34.09
N THR A 77 22.90 13.89 35.08
CA THR A 77 22.90 15.24 35.69
C THR A 77 23.26 16.31 34.65
N ALA A 78 24.27 16.07 33.82
CA ALA A 78 24.67 16.98 32.76
C ALA A 78 23.58 17.16 31.68
N LEU A 79 22.92 16.07 31.27
CA LEU A 79 21.81 16.13 30.31
C LEU A 79 20.61 16.89 30.87
N VAL A 80 20.21 16.61 32.12
CA VAL A 80 19.14 17.36 32.80
C VAL A 80 19.46 18.85 32.85
N LEU A 81 20.69 19.21 33.23
CA LEU A 81 21.12 20.60 33.27
C LEU A 81 21.02 21.27 31.90
N ARG A 82 21.50 20.61 30.83
CA ARG A 82 21.43 21.15 29.46
C ARG A 82 19.99 21.34 28.99
N VAL A 83 19.12 20.34 29.18
CA VAL A 83 17.71 20.46 28.80
C VAL A 83 17.03 21.60 29.55
N ARG A 84 17.25 21.70 30.86
CA ARG A 84 16.70 22.77 31.69
C ARG A 84 17.16 24.15 31.20
N THR A 85 18.46 24.34 30.98
CA THR A 85 19.00 25.60 30.46
C THR A 85 18.37 25.99 29.12
N VAL A 86 18.14 25.02 28.24
CA VAL A 86 17.48 25.27 26.96
C VAL A 86 16.03 25.70 27.15
N LEU A 87 15.28 25.06 28.05
CA LEU A 87 13.89 25.40 28.37
C LEU A 87 13.78 26.79 29.01
N GLU A 88 14.64 27.10 29.98
CA GLU A 88 14.67 28.41 30.66
C GLU A 88 15.06 29.55 29.71
N ALA A 89 15.87 29.25 28.70
CA ALA A 89 16.28 30.19 27.67
C ALA A 89 15.35 30.18 26.43
N CYS A 90 14.21 29.45 26.43
CA CYS A 90 13.35 29.42 25.26
C CYS A 90 12.84 30.84 24.94
N ASN A 91 12.84 31.23 23.66
CA ASN A 91 12.30 32.51 23.24
C ASN A 91 10.77 32.42 23.25
N PRO A 92 10.03 33.20 24.06
CA PRO A 92 8.58 33.12 24.13
C PRO A 92 7.87 34.06 23.14
N ALA A 93 8.59 34.87 22.36
CA ALA A 93 7.99 35.86 21.48
C ALA A 93 7.16 35.20 20.36
N VAL A 94 6.03 35.79 20.01
CA VAL A 94 5.23 35.34 18.87
C VAL A 94 4.94 36.54 18.00
N GLU A 95 5.19 36.41 16.71
CA GLU A 95 4.95 37.44 15.71
C GLU A 95 3.46 37.81 15.69
N PRO A 96 3.09 39.08 15.44
CA PRO A 96 1.69 39.46 15.33
C PRO A 96 0.99 38.72 14.18
N PHE A 97 -0.33 38.55 14.27
CA PHE A 97 -1.10 37.93 13.18
C PHE A 97 -0.94 38.70 11.87
N ALA A 98 -1.13 40.02 11.94
CA ALA A 98 -1.06 40.92 10.80
C ALA A 98 -0.54 42.30 11.23
N SER A 99 0.02 43.00 10.25
CA SER A 99 0.40 44.40 10.34
C SER A 99 0.04 45.12 9.03
N PHE A 100 0.35 46.40 8.92
CA PHE A 100 0.21 47.14 7.66
C PHE A 100 1.12 46.62 6.53
N SER A 101 2.11 45.75 6.83
CA SER A 101 2.94 45.06 5.84
C SER A 101 2.39 43.70 5.40
N GLY A 102 1.20 43.30 5.87
CA GLY A 102 0.57 42.02 5.55
C GLY A 102 0.49 41.06 6.74
N THR A 103 0.10 39.82 6.48
CA THR A 103 0.00 38.74 7.48
C THR A 103 1.37 38.12 7.75
N SER A 104 1.70 37.90 9.02
CA SER A 104 2.98 37.31 9.47
C SER A 104 2.82 35.95 10.18
N TYR A 105 1.61 35.38 10.17
CA TYR A 105 1.33 34.09 10.82
C TYR A 105 1.98 32.88 10.13
N THR A 106 2.58 33.04 8.95
CA THR A 106 3.18 31.93 8.19
C THR A 106 4.31 31.24 8.97
N GLU A 107 4.98 31.97 9.87
CA GLU A 107 5.99 31.42 10.79
C GLU A 107 5.40 30.66 11.98
N TRP A 108 4.09 30.79 12.25
CA TRP A 108 3.47 30.19 13.42
C TRP A 108 3.40 28.67 13.37
N GLN A 109 3.46 28.06 12.19
CA GLN A 109 3.62 26.62 12.06
C GLN A 109 4.90 26.13 12.77
N TRP A 110 5.98 26.92 12.69
CA TRP A 110 7.26 26.65 13.35
C TRP A 110 7.21 26.98 14.84
N ARG A 111 6.61 28.11 15.23
CA ARG A 111 6.42 28.48 16.64
C ARG A 111 5.58 27.45 17.39
N SER A 112 4.50 26.98 16.76
CA SER A 112 3.60 25.95 17.31
C SER A 112 4.36 24.65 17.55
N LYS A 113 5.23 24.27 16.61
CA LYS A 113 5.98 23.03 16.72
C LYS A 113 7.07 23.07 17.77
N GLU A 114 7.79 24.20 17.84
CA GLU A 114 8.77 24.49 18.87
C GLU A 114 8.15 24.42 20.26
N LEU A 115 6.99 25.06 20.45
CA LEU A 115 6.25 25.00 21.72
C LEU A 115 5.91 23.56 22.12
N ILE A 116 5.38 22.75 21.19
CA ILE A 116 5.07 21.33 21.47
C ILE A 116 6.33 20.56 21.91
N ASP A 117 7.46 20.72 21.21
CA ASP A 117 8.68 19.99 21.57
C ASP A 117 9.22 20.39 22.94
N TYR A 118 9.17 21.68 23.30
CA TYR A 118 9.56 22.13 24.63
C TYR A 118 8.59 21.65 25.72
N LEU A 119 7.28 21.65 25.46
CA LEU A 119 6.28 21.13 26.40
C LEU A 119 6.50 19.63 26.65
N VAL A 120 6.77 18.86 25.59
CA VAL A 120 7.15 17.44 25.72
C VAL A 120 8.44 17.30 26.52
N ALA A 121 9.48 18.09 26.24
CA ALA A 121 10.72 18.02 27.00
C ALA A 121 10.52 18.30 28.50
N TYR A 122 9.71 19.31 28.84
CA TYR A 122 9.35 19.65 30.22
C TYR A 122 8.60 18.50 30.91
N ASP A 123 7.58 17.94 30.25
CA ASP A 123 6.81 16.79 30.77
C ASP A 123 7.68 15.55 30.97
N LEU A 124 8.59 15.25 30.02
CA LEU A 124 9.53 14.14 30.13
C LEU A 124 10.51 14.30 31.31
N LEU A 125 10.99 15.53 31.61
CA LEU A 125 11.81 15.78 32.79
C LEU A 125 11.04 15.59 34.10
N ARG A 126 9.78 16.06 34.17
CA ARG A 126 8.90 15.76 35.31
C ARG A 126 8.73 14.25 35.49
N GLY A 127 8.46 13.54 34.40
CA GLY A 127 8.34 12.07 34.38
C GLY A 127 9.64 11.35 34.78
N ALA A 128 10.79 11.98 34.56
CA ALA A 128 12.08 11.47 34.99
C ALA A 128 12.40 11.76 36.47
N GLY A 129 11.51 12.43 37.20
CA GLY A 129 11.63 12.73 38.63
C GLY A 129 12.19 14.10 38.97
N GLU A 130 12.32 15.02 38.00
CA GLU A 130 12.73 16.40 38.29
C GLU A 130 11.61 17.15 39.03
N SER A 131 11.98 17.86 40.10
CA SER A 131 11.03 18.54 40.98
C SER A 131 10.37 19.77 40.32
N SER A 132 9.16 20.13 40.75
CA SER A 132 8.52 21.38 40.30
C SER A 132 9.39 22.61 40.60
N ALA A 133 10.09 22.63 41.74
CA ALA A 133 10.99 23.72 42.11
C ALA A 133 12.17 23.86 41.14
N SER A 134 12.79 22.75 40.72
CA SER A 134 13.91 22.77 39.77
C SER A 134 13.50 23.13 38.34
N LEU A 135 12.21 23.03 38.01
CA LEU A 135 11.67 23.36 36.69
C LEU A 135 10.80 24.63 36.67
N GLN A 136 10.72 25.38 37.77
CA GLN A 136 9.81 26.53 37.90
C GLN A 136 10.08 27.63 36.85
N ALA A 137 11.35 27.91 36.55
CA ALA A 137 11.72 28.91 35.56
C ALA A 137 11.33 28.47 34.13
N ALA A 138 11.57 27.20 33.79
CA ALA A 138 11.11 26.61 32.54
C ALA A 138 9.58 26.64 32.42
N HIS A 139 8.86 26.25 33.48
CA HIS A 139 7.40 26.30 33.53
C HIS A 139 6.87 27.72 33.23
N ALA A 140 7.40 28.74 33.92
CA ALA A 140 7.01 30.13 33.70
C ALA A 140 7.28 30.61 32.26
N LYS A 141 8.40 30.19 31.66
CA LYS A 141 8.74 30.53 30.28
C LYS A 141 7.81 29.87 29.25
N LEU A 142 7.45 28.61 29.46
CA LEU A 142 6.51 27.91 28.58
C LEU A 142 5.09 28.46 28.72
N GLN A 143 4.66 28.83 29.94
CA GLN A 143 3.39 29.51 30.16
C GLN A 143 3.36 30.87 29.43
N GLN A 144 4.45 31.64 29.50
CA GLN A 144 4.58 32.90 28.77
C GLN A 144 4.50 32.68 27.24
N PHE A 145 5.17 31.65 26.72
CA PHE A 145 5.15 31.35 25.28
C PHE A 145 3.73 30.94 24.82
N ALA A 146 3.08 30.00 25.51
CA ALA A 146 1.70 29.61 25.22
C ALA A 146 0.74 30.81 25.30
N GLY A 147 0.91 31.68 26.29
CA GLY A 147 0.08 32.88 26.41
C GLY A 147 0.31 33.92 25.32
N ASN A 148 1.55 34.10 24.87
CA ASN A 148 1.86 34.95 23.72
C ASN A 148 1.26 34.38 22.42
N LEU A 149 1.30 33.05 22.23
CA LEU A 149 0.68 32.40 21.08
C LEU A 149 -0.84 32.59 21.10
N TYR A 150 -1.48 32.37 22.26
CA TYR A 150 -2.90 32.62 22.45
C TYR A 150 -3.26 34.08 22.18
N LEU A 151 -2.51 35.02 22.75
CA LEU A 151 -2.73 36.45 22.54
C LEU A 151 -2.72 36.78 21.05
N GLN A 152 -1.66 36.40 20.33
CA GLN A 152 -1.55 36.78 18.91
C GLN A 152 -2.58 36.08 18.03
N SER A 153 -2.93 34.81 18.30
CA SER A 153 -3.93 34.09 17.51
C SER A 153 -5.36 34.57 17.73
N ASN A 154 -5.64 35.23 18.86
CA ASN A 154 -6.97 35.76 19.19
C ASN A 154 -7.09 37.29 19.02
N LYS A 155 -5.97 38.01 18.96
CA LYS A 155 -5.96 39.46 18.83
C LYS A 155 -6.42 39.88 17.42
N PRO A 156 -7.51 40.66 17.29
CA PRO A 156 -7.93 41.18 16.00
C PRO A 156 -7.00 42.31 15.52
N PHE A 157 -6.83 42.42 14.21
CA PHE A 157 -6.18 43.54 13.53
C PHE A 157 -7.18 44.14 12.53
N LEU A 158 -7.60 45.39 12.72
CA LEU A 158 -8.61 46.06 11.88
C LEU A 158 -9.92 45.24 11.70
N GLY A 159 -10.36 44.54 12.75
CA GLY A 159 -11.57 43.68 12.71
C GLY A 159 -11.37 42.28 12.12
N LEU A 160 -10.16 41.97 11.66
CA LEU A 160 -9.76 40.68 11.12
C LEU A 160 -9.05 39.84 12.19
N SER A 161 -9.42 38.57 12.38
CA SER A 161 -8.75 37.65 13.32
C SER A 161 -8.33 36.35 12.62
N PHE A 162 -7.27 35.72 13.12
CA PHE A 162 -6.66 34.52 12.53
C PHE A 162 -7.68 33.38 12.39
N TYR A 163 -8.26 32.93 13.51
CA TYR A 163 -9.21 31.82 13.51
C TYR A 163 -10.51 32.09 12.74
N ARG A 164 -10.83 33.35 12.43
CA ARG A 164 -11.99 33.69 11.58
C ARG A 164 -11.68 33.59 10.09
N GLN A 165 -10.45 33.88 9.67
CA GLN A 165 -10.08 33.94 8.24
C GLN A 165 -9.36 32.69 7.73
N VAL A 166 -8.59 32.02 8.59
CA VAL A 166 -7.76 30.90 8.18
C VAL A 166 -8.46 29.61 8.62
N LYS A 167 -8.73 28.70 7.68
CA LYS A 167 -9.44 27.43 7.90
C LYS A 167 -8.65 26.25 7.34
N ASN A 168 -7.35 26.21 7.63
CA ASN A 168 -6.41 25.28 7.01
C ASN A 168 -5.42 24.68 8.01
N ASN A 169 -4.40 23.98 7.50
CA ASN A 169 -3.36 23.33 8.30
C ASN A 169 -2.71 24.24 9.36
N HIS A 170 -2.43 25.52 9.07
CA HIS A 170 -1.82 26.44 10.04
C HIS A 170 -2.69 26.64 11.28
N THR A 171 -4.00 26.69 11.07
CA THR A 171 -4.96 26.85 12.17
C THR A 171 -5.00 25.62 13.06
N LEU A 172 -5.03 24.43 12.47
CA LEU A 172 -4.98 23.16 13.20
C LEU A 172 -3.69 23.02 13.99
N MET A 173 -2.54 23.36 13.38
CA MET A 173 -1.24 23.31 14.05
C MET A 173 -1.15 24.25 15.25
N THR A 174 -1.65 25.47 15.11
CA THR A 174 -1.65 26.50 16.16
C THR A 174 -2.59 26.12 17.30
N ALA A 175 -3.80 25.67 16.97
CA ALA A 175 -4.78 25.20 17.95
C ALA A 175 -4.26 23.98 18.74
N ALA A 176 -3.65 23.01 18.06
CA ALA A 176 -3.09 21.82 18.72
C ALA A 176 -1.92 22.16 19.66
N ALA A 177 -1.08 23.16 19.34
CA ALA A 177 -0.02 23.61 20.24
C ALA A 177 -0.57 24.23 21.54
N LEU A 178 -1.63 25.04 21.44
CA LEU A 178 -2.34 25.57 22.62
C LEU A 178 -3.03 24.46 23.42
N GLY A 179 -3.63 23.49 22.75
CA GLY A 179 -4.21 22.30 23.38
C GLY A 179 -3.16 21.50 24.16
N MET A 180 -1.99 21.25 23.55
CA MET A 180 -0.87 20.59 24.21
C MET A 180 -0.37 21.38 25.42
N ALA A 181 -0.25 22.71 25.30
CA ALA A 181 0.13 23.58 26.41
C ALA A 181 -0.86 23.47 27.58
N ALA A 182 -2.16 23.42 27.29
CA ALA A 182 -3.18 23.28 28.31
C ALA A 182 -3.14 21.93 29.03
N VAL A 183 -2.80 20.84 28.32
CA VAL A 183 -2.65 19.50 28.93
C VAL A 183 -1.41 19.45 29.82
N VAL A 184 -0.26 19.96 29.35
CA VAL A 184 1.03 19.86 30.05
C VAL A 184 1.15 20.84 31.21
N LEU A 185 0.63 22.06 31.06
CA LEU A 185 0.68 23.13 32.06
C LEU A 185 -0.69 23.32 32.74
N ASN A 186 -1.44 22.23 32.95
CA ASN A 186 -2.78 22.29 33.53
C ASN A 186 -2.81 22.83 34.98
N ASP A 187 -1.66 22.86 35.64
CA ASP A 187 -1.41 23.40 36.97
C ASP A 187 -1.06 24.90 36.96
N ALA A 188 -0.86 25.50 35.78
CA ALA A 188 -0.50 26.90 35.66
C ALA A 188 -1.65 27.85 36.04
N SER A 189 -1.35 28.81 36.90
CA SER A 189 -2.27 29.88 37.30
C SER A 189 -1.74 31.26 36.86
N SER A 190 -2.62 32.16 36.43
CA SER A 190 -2.27 33.55 36.13
C SER A 190 -3.49 34.47 36.22
N ALA A 191 -3.26 35.73 36.62
CA ALA A 191 -4.26 36.79 36.52
C ALA A 191 -4.43 37.29 35.07
N ASP A 192 -3.42 37.11 34.22
CA ASP A 192 -3.51 37.38 32.78
C ASP A 192 -4.30 36.25 32.12
N SER A 193 -5.49 36.57 31.60
CA SER A 193 -6.36 35.60 30.92
C SER A 193 -5.70 34.94 29.72
N ASN A 194 -4.74 35.61 29.07
CA ASN A 194 -4.01 35.01 27.96
C ASN A 194 -3.11 33.87 28.42
N GLN A 195 -2.74 33.80 29.71
CA GLN A 195 -1.82 32.82 30.27
C GLN A 195 -2.53 31.73 31.09
N GLN A 196 -3.82 31.50 30.82
CA GLN A 196 -4.65 30.53 31.53
C GLN A 196 -4.89 29.27 30.67
N PRO A 197 -4.54 28.07 31.15
CA PRO A 197 -4.78 26.80 30.45
C PRO A 197 -6.22 26.57 29.99
N ALA A 198 -7.20 27.01 30.80
CA ALA A 198 -8.62 26.92 30.47
C ALA A 198 -8.97 27.64 29.15
N ASN A 199 -8.38 28.81 28.90
CA ASN A 199 -8.62 29.57 27.67
C ASN A 199 -7.94 28.91 26.46
N TRP A 200 -6.75 28.34 26.66
CA TRP A 200 -6.02 27.62 25.63
C TRP A 200 -6.73 26.36 25.16
N ILE A 201 -7.22 25.52 26.07
CA ILE A 201 -7.94 24.30 25.68
C ILE A 201 -9.28 24.62 25.01
N ASN A 202 -9.97 25.65 25.48
CA ASN A 202 -11.24 26.10 24.91
C ASN A 202 -11.08 26.53 23.44
N VAL A 203 -10.10 27.40 23.15
CA VAL A 203 -9.86 27.82 21.76
C VAL A 203 -9.34 26.66 20.90
N ALA A 204 -8.49 25.80 21.45
CA ALA A 204 -7.92 24.66 20.72
C ALA A 204 -9.03 23.73 20.23
N MET A 205 -9.89 23.28 21.14
CA MET A 205 -10.94 22.32 20.85
C MET A 205 -12.04 22.90 19.97
N HIS A 206 -12.51 24.12 20.28
CA HIS A 206 -13.48 24.82 19.43
C HIS A 206 -12.97 24.96 17.99
N THR A 207 -11.71 25.37 17.82
CA THR A 207 -11.13 25.62 16.50
C THR A 207 -10.92 24.34 15.71
N ILE A 208 -10.40 23.28 16.34
CA ILE A 208 -10.21 21.98 15.68
C ILE A 208 -11.55 21.40 15.21
N ASP A 209 -12.59 21.45 16.06
CA ASP A 209 -13.93 21.01 15.67
C ASP A 209 -14.50 21.89 14.54
N ASN A 210 -14.31 23.21 14.62
CA ASN A 210 -14.80 24.11 13.59
C ASN A 210 -14.15 23.84 12.23
N VAL A 211 -12.81 23.84 12.16
CA VAL A 211 -12.05 23.70 10.91
C VAL A 211 -12.21 22.33 10.28
N LEU A 212 -12.33 21.26 11.08
CA LEU A 212 -12.50 19.93 10.51
C LEU A 212 -13.97 19.62 10.18
N TRP A 213 -14.93 20.05 11.01
CA TRP A 213 -16.27 19.44 11.02
C TRP A 213 -17.44 20.40 10.85
N GLN A 214 -17.35 21.65 11.29
CA GLN A 214 -18.53 22.53 11.39
C GLN A 214 -18.57 23.63 10.34
N ASP A 215 -17.41 24.18 9.97
CA ASP A 215 -17.34 25.33 9.07
C ASP A 215 -17.87 24.98 7.67
N ALA A 216 -18.32 26.00 6.93
CA ALA A 216 -18.67 25.82 5.53
C ALA A 216 -17.40 25.54 4.70
N GLU A 217 -16.28 26.16 5.07
CA GLU A 217 -14.94 25.97 4.47
C GLU A 217 -14.13 24.90 5.20
N ARG A 218 -14.81 23.92 5.83
CA ARG A 218 -14.14 22.87 6.59
C ARG A 218 -13.27 21.97 5.72
N GLN A 219 -12.23 21.43 6.35
CA GLN A 219 -11.20 20.62 5.70
C GLN A 219 -11.60 19.15 5.49
N SER A 220 -12.67 18.68 6.14
CA SER A 220 -13.16 17.31 6.00
C SER A 220 -14.66 17.22 6.30
N ASP A 221 -15.24 16.01 6.27
CA ASP A 221 -16.66 15.80 6.51
C ASP A 221 -16.89 14.83 7.68
N PRO A 222 -17.76 15.17 8.66
CA PRO A 222 -17.98 14.32 9.83
C PRO A 222 -18.81 13.06 9.55
N LYS A 223 -19.45 12.96 8.38
CA LYS A 223 -20.40 11.87 8.04
C LYS A 223 -19.82 10.88 7.03
N THR A 224 -18.84 11.29 6.23
CA THR A 224 -18.30 10.48 5.12
C THR A 224 -16.77 10.46 5.11
N VAL A 225 -16.18 9.54 4.33
CA VAL A 225 -14.73 9.49 4.12
C VAL A 225 -14.36 10.51 3.02
N ALA A 226 -14.33 11.79 3.39
CA ALA A 226 -14.06 12.91 2.48
C ALA A 226 -12.57 13.28 2.38
N GLY A 227 -11.71 12.64 3.16
CA GLY A 227 -10.29 12.94 3.22
C GLY A 227 -10.00 14.31 3.81
N TYR A 228 -8.89 14.93 3.42
CA TYR A 228 -8.47 16.26 3.85
C TYR A 228 -8.29 17.16 2.62
N ALA A 229 -8.95 18.32 2.59
CA ALA A 229 -9.08 19.12 1.38
C ALA A 229 -7.73 19.56 0.78
N GLU A 230 -6.73 19.92 1.59
CA GLU A 230 -5.38 20.29 1.11
C GLU A 230 -4.50 19.09 0.67
N GLY A 231 -5.04 17.87 0.67
CA GLY A 231 -4.33 16.67 0.22
C GLY A 231 -3.53 15.94 1.30
N PRO A 232 -2.88 14.81 0.96
CA PRO A 232 -2.28 13.89 1.93
C PRO A 232 -1.06 14.48 2.65
N TYR A 233 -0.22 15.27 1.97
CA TYR A 233 0.92 15.91 2.63
C TYR A 233 0.49 16.96 3.66
N TYR A 234 -0.44 17.86 3.33
CA TYR A 234 -0.90 18.86 4.31
C TYR A 234 -1.78 18.28 5.41
N PHE A 235 -2.43 17.14 5.18
CA PHE A 235 -2.99 16.33 6.27
C PHE A 235 -1.91 15.88 7.24
N LYS A 236 -0.83 15.24 6.74
CA LYS A 236 0.34 14.89 7.56
C LYS A 236 0.85 16.12 8.30
N TYR A 237 1.05 17.23 7.60
CA TYR A 237 1.60 18.48 8.13
C TYR A 237 0.78 19.04 9.30
N ALA A 238 -0.54 19.15 9.15
CA ALA A 238 -1.43 19.58 10.23
C ALA A 238 -1.40 18.62 11.43
N PHE A 239 -1.34 17.32 11.14
CA PHE A 239 -1.39 16.27 12.16
C PHE A 239 -0.07 16.00 12.87
N LEU A 240 1.04 16.60 12.41
CA LEU A 240 2.30 16.65 13.18
C LEU A 240 2.12 17.29 14.56
N ASN A 241 1.18 18.23 14.69
CA ASN A 241 0.85 18.86 15.97
C ASN A 241 -0.40 18.23 16.59
N CYS A 242 -1.40 17.86 15.78
CA CYS A 242 -2.65 17.31 16.29
C CYS A 242 -2.47 15.94 16.95
N LEU A 243 -1.70 15.01 16.33
CA LEU A 243 -1.54 13.66 16.86
C LEU A 243 -0.85 13.61 18.24
N PRO A 244 0.26 14.35 18.48
CA PRO A 244 0.83 14.46 19.83
C PRO A 244 -0.18 14.99 20.86
N PHE A 245 -0.92 16.06 20.51
CA PHE A 245 -1.92 16.64 21.40
C PHE A 245 -3.05 15.64 21.70
N PHE A 246 -3.64 15.01 20.68
CA PHE A 246 -4.71 14.03 20.85
C PHE A 246 -4.25 12.85 21.70
N ARG A 247 -3.04 12.35 21.46
CA ARG A 247 -2.48 11.26 22.27
C ARG A 247 -2.26 11.69 23.73
N ALA A 248 -1.73 12.89 23.97
CA ALA A 248 -1.56 13.42 25.33
C ALA A 248 -2.91 13.53 26.04
N MET A 249 -3.92 14.08 25.35
CA MET A 249 -5.29 14.17 25.84
C MET A 249 -5.90 12.80 26.13
N GLY A 250 -5.69 11.79 25.29
CA GLY A 250 -6.14 10.41 25.52
C GLY A 250 -5.48 9.69 26.70
N HIS A 251 -4.28 10.11 27.12
CA HIS A 251 -3.68 9.65 28.38
C HIS A 251 -4.17 10.43 29.60
N PHE A 252 -4.62 11.68 29.41
CA PHE A 252 -5.03 12.58 30.48
C PHE A 252 -6.53 12.45 30.81
N LEU A 253 -7.37 12.27 29.79
CA LEU A 253 -8.83 12.19 29.89
C LEU A 253 -9.35 10.89 29.26
N PRO A 254 -10.40 10.29 29.85
CA PRO A 254 -11.05 9.14 29.26
C PRO A 254 -11.78 9.51 27.96
N ASP A 255 -12.39 8.50 27.35
CA ASP A 255 -13.39 8.71 26.32
C ASP A 255 -14.63 9.40 26.88
N GLY A 256 -15.18 10.36 26.13
CA GLY A 256 -16.30 11.19 26.55
C GLY A 256 -16.34 12.53 25.83
N GLU A 257 -17.47 13.23 25.97
CA GLU A 257 -17.64 14.60 25.48
C GLU A 257 -17.21 15.62 26.52
N LEU A 258 -16.57 16.68 26.06
CA LEU A 258 -16.05 17.75 26.88
C LEU A 258 -16.62 19.08 26.38
N ALA A 259 -17.14 19.89 27.30
CA ALA A 259 -17.69 21.20 26.97
C ALA A 259 -16.57 22.22 26.80
N TYR A 260 -16.60 22.97 25.70
CA TYR A 260 -15.64 24.02 25.39
C TYR A 260 -16.36 25.29 24.97
N SER A 261 -15.89 26.43 25.46
CA SER A 261 -16.52 27.73 25.20
C SER A 261 -15.54 28.71 24.58
N PHE A 262 -15.84 29.22 23.39
CA PHE A 262 -15.02 30.19 22.70
C PHE A 262 -15.87 31.13 21.83
N GLY A 263 -15.54 32.42 21.81
CA GLY A 263 -16.28 33.40 21.00
C GLY A 263 -17.78 33.50 21.32
N GLY A 264 -18.18 33.26 22.57
CA GLY A 264 -19.59 33.23 22.99
C GLY A 264 -20.37 31.97 22.61
N THR A 265 -19.71 30.97 22.00
CA THR A 265 -20.32 29.69 21.64
C THR A 265 -19.78 28.59 22.54
N THR A 266 -20.68 27.78 23.10
CA THR A 266 -20.33 26.56 23.85
C THR A 266 -20.70 25.33 23.03
N ARG A 267 -19.77 24.39 22.89
CA ARG A 267 -19.96 23.11 22.18
C ARG A 267 -19.47 21.95 23.06
N ALA A 268 -20.01 20.76 22.83
CA ALA A 268 -19.48 19.52 23.39
C ALA A 268 -18.73 18.76 22.30
N ILE A 269 -17.48 18.38 22.54
CA ILE A 269 -16.64 17.68 21.57
C ILE A 269 -16.10 16.42 22.24
N ARG A 270 -16.28 15.26 21.59
CA ARG A 270 -15.69 14.01 22.04
C ARG A 270 -14.16 14.09 21.98
N ASN A 271 -13.48 13.50 22.96
CA ASN A 271 -12.03 13.40 22.98
C ASN A 271 -11.50 12.88 21.60
N PRO A 272 -10.70 13.68 20.85
CA PRO A 272 -10.26 13.35 19.50
C PRO A 272 -9.50 12.02 19.38
N TYR A 273 -8.89 11.56 20.46
CA TYR A 273 -8.19 10.27 20.49
C TYR A 273 -9.13 9.07 20.30
N PHE A 274 -10.38 9.20 20.76
CA PHE A 274 -11.40 8.16 20.72
C PHE A 274 -12.51 8.43 19.69
N ASP A 275 -12.50 9.60 19.05
CA ASP A 275 -13.58 10.04 18.18
C ASP A 275 -13.47 9.39 16.77
N PRO A 276 -14.51 8.66 16.31
CA PRO A 276 -14.50 7.97 15.02
C PRO A 276 -14.45 8.91 13.81
N ARG A 277 -14.72 10.21 13.97
CA ARG A 277 -14.53 11.20 12.88
C ARG A 277 -13.07 11.27 12.44
N TYR A 278 -12.13 11.16 13.39
CA TYR A 278 -10.69 11.15 13.09
C TYR A 278 -10.25 9.80 12.50
N ASP A 279 -10.89 8.70 12.91
CA ASP A 279 -10.64 7.39 12.28
C ASP A 279 -10.96 7.41 10.79
N ARG A 280 -11.97 8.15 10.33
CA ARG A 280 -12.25 8.29 8.89
C ARG A 280 -11.11 8.97 8.12
N LEU A 281 -10.42 9.94 8.72
CA LEU A 281 -9.23 10.55 8.13
C LEU A 281 -8.09 9.53 8.02
N TYR A 282 -7.90 8.71 9.05
CA TYR A 282 -6.88 7.66 9.05
C TYR A 282 -7.22 6.51 8.10
N ASP A 283 -8.49 6.13 8.01
CA ASP A 283 -8.99 5.14 7.05
C ASP A 283 -8.77 5.64 5.62
N TRP A 284 -9.08 6.91 5.33
CA TRP A 284 -8.79 7.53 4.03
C TRP A 284 -7.30 7.47 3.69
N VAL A 285 -6.45 8.05 4.53
CA VAL A 285 -5.04 8.22 4.19
C VAL A 285 -4.34 6.86 4.02
N THR A 286 -4.74 5.85 4.81
CA THR A 286 -4.16 4.50 4.70
C THR A 286 -4.72 3.67 3.56
N ALA A 287 -5.92 3.99 3.07
CA ALA A 287 -6.52 3.35 1.91
C ALA A 287 -5.89 3.82 0.58
N ILE A 288 -5.26 5.00 0.56
CA ILE A 288 -4.66 5.56 -0.66
C ILE A 288 -3.16 5.34 -0.78
N LEU A 289 -2.48 4.82 0.25
CA LEU A 289 -1.04 4.60 0.22
C LEU A 289 -0.63 3.73 -0.97
N MET A 290 0.49 4.09 -1.58
CA MET A 290 1.18 3.23 -2.54
C MET A 290 1.70 1.97 -1.83
N PRO A 291 1.95 0.88 -2.58
CA PRO A 291 2.38 -0.40 -2.02
C PRO A 291 3.64 -0.35 -1.13
N ASP A 292 4.52 0.63 -1.35
CA ASP A 292 5.73 0.85 -0.56
C ASP A 292 5.50 1.70 0.70
N GLY A 293 4.27 2.11 0.97
CA GLY A 293 3.85 2.90 2.13
C GLY A 293 3.99 4.42 1.97
N ARG A 294 4.39 4.90 0.79
CA ARG A 294 4.38 6.33 0.47
C ARG A 294 2.98 6.84 0.09
N PHE A 295 2.78 8.15 0.22
CA PHE A 295 1.64 8.83 -0.37
C PHE A 295 1.74 8.83 -1.89
N PRO A 296 0.62 8.70 -2.62
CA PRO A 296 0.57 9.20 -3.98
C PRO A 296 0.78 10.73 -3.92
N ALA A 297 1.59 11.26 -4.83
CA ALA A 297 1.99 12.67 -4.84
C ALA A 297 0.89 13.60 -5.40
N LEU A 298 -0.33 13.46 -4.87
CA LEU A 298 -1.50 14.23 -5.29
C LEU A 298 -1.51 15.61 -4.64
N GLU A 299 -1.97 16.62 -5.36
CA GLU A 299 -1.96 18.02 -4.90
C GLU A 299 -0.52 18.47 -4.52
N ASP A 300 -0.36 19.47 -3.66
CA ASP A 300 0.95 19.87 -3.12
C ASP A 300 1.54 18.78 -2.16
N SER A 301 1.86 17.59 -2.70
CA SER A 301 2.47 16.47 -1.97
C SER A 301 3.80 16.03 -2.61
N TYR A 302 4.80 15.77 -1.77
CA TYR A 302 6.12 15.30 -2.23
C TYR A 302 6.09 13.81 -2.64
N VAL A 303 6.93 13.43 -3.61
CA VAL A 303 6.99 12.07 -4.18
C VAL A 303 7.60 11.04 -3.22
N ASP A 304 8.39 11.47 -2.24
CA ASP A 304 9.13 10.61 -1.32
C ASP A 304 8.62 10.73 0.13
N MET A 305 7.29 10.79 0.32
CA MET A 305 6.67 10.96 1.65
C MET A 305 5.83 9.78 2.10
N GLY A 306 5.92 9.43 3.39
CA GLY A 306 4.94 8.60 4.09
C GLY A 306 4.48 9.23 5.42
N MET A 307 3.63 8.52 6.17
CA MET A 307 3.09 9.01 7.45
C MET A 307 3.28 8.03 8.62
N PRO A 308 4.53 7.81 9.07
CA PRO A 308 4.79 6.97 10.25
C PRO A 308 4.18 7.53 11.55
N GLU A 309 3.80 8.81 11.57
CA GLU A 309 3.19 9.50 12.71
C GLU A 309 1.82 8.91 13.10
N LEU A 310 1.16 8.17 12.21
CA LEU A 310 -0.06 7.42 12.53
C LEU A 310 0.13 6.43 13.68
N ALA A 311 1.38 6.07 14.04
CA ALA A 311 1.66 5.33 15.27
C ALA A 311 1.12 6.03 16.53
N LEU A 312 1.02 7.36 16.52
CA LEU A 312 0.52 8.14 17.64
C LEU A 312 -0.99 7.96 17.89
N THR A 313 -1.75 7.45 16.91
CA THR A 313 -3.15 7.07 17.09
C THR A 313 -3.36 5.98 18.14
N GLY A 314 -2.32 5.20 18.47
CA GLY A 314 -2.45 4.03 19.35
C GLY A 314 -3.05 2.80 18.65
N LYS A 315 -3.37 2.88 17.37
CA LYS A 315 -4.09 1.85 16.62
C LYS A 315 -3.15 1.21 15.59
N ALA A 316 -2.68 -0.02 15.87
CA ALA A 316 -1.75 -0.73 14.99
C ALA A 316 -2.25 -0.88 13.54
N ARG A 317 -3.58 -0.91 13.33
CA ARG A 317 -4.21 -0.96 12.00
C ARG A 317 -3.90 0.24 11.10
N TYR A 318 -3.35 1.34 11.62
CA TYR A 318 -2.94 2.50 10.81
C TYR A 318 -1.43 2.59 10.59
N VAL A 319 -0.65 1.74 11.25
CA VAL A 319 0.79 1.70 11.06
C VAL A 319 1.10 0.74 9.92
N ARG A 320 1.72 1.26 8.85
CA ARG A 320 2.08 0.49 7.66
C ARG A 320 3.60 0.32 7.57
N PRO A 321 4.10 -0.83 7.08
CA PRO A 321 5.51 -0.96 6.72
C PRO A 321 5.86 0.05 5.63
N LEU A 322 7.04 0.65 5.73
CA LEU A 322 7.61 1.48 4.68
C LEU A 322 8.66 0.64 3.94
N SER A 323 8.41 0.28 2.68
CA SER A 323 9.27 -0.58 1.86
C SER A 323 10.13 0.26 0.91
N LEU A 324 10.97 1.11 1.51
CA LEU A 324 11.61 2.22 0.80
C LEU A 324 13.00 1.90 0.22
N SER A 325 13.49 0.67 0.38
CA SER A 325 14.89 0.30 0.10
C SER A 325 15.31 0.31 -1.38
N LYS A 326 14.41 0.67 -2.31
CA LYS A 326 14.67 0.71 -3.77
C LYS A 326 14.83 2.13 -4.35
N LEU A 327 14.92 3.15 -3.49
CA LEU A 327 15.04 4.56 -3.88
C LEU A 327 16.49 5.06 -3.80
N ASP A 328 16.80 6.15 -4.51
CA ASP A 328 18.12 6.82 -4.48
C ASP A 328 18.48 7.27 -3.06
N THR A 329 19.77 7.31 -2.72
CA THR A 329 20.23 7.64 -1.36
C THR A 329 19.95 9.07 -0.92
N ARG A 330 19.64 9.97 -1.86
CA ARG A 330 19.23 11.36 -1.58
C ARG A 330 17.76 11.48 -1.18
N GLN A 331 16.94 10.48 -1.46
CA GLN A 331 15.51 10.47 -1.13
C GLN A 331 15.31 10.07 0.33
N MET A 332 14.19 10.49 0.93
CA MET A 332 13.85 10.11 2.32
C MET A 332 13.34 8.67 2.41
N ASN A 333 14.24 7.73 2.11
CA ASN A 333 13.92 6.34 1.85
C ASN A 333 14.14 5.41 3.05
N SER A 334 14.18 5.94 4.26
CA SER A 334 14.22 5.14 5.48
C SER A 334 13.24 5.67 6.51
N LEU A 335 12.67 4.77 7.31
CA LEU A 335 11.79 5.17 8.41
C LEU A 335 12.47 6.17 9.36
N GLY A 336 13.77 5.99 9.62
CA GLY A 336 14.55 6.90 10.45
C GLY A 336 14.74 8.29 9.82
N ALA A 337 14.82 8.39 8.48
CA ALA A 337 14.87 9.66 7.76
C ALA A 337 13.49 10.34 7.73
N GLN A 338 12.42 9.61 7.43
CA GLN A 338 11.03 10.11 7.46
C GLN A 338 10.62 10.63 8.85
N LEU A 339 11.05 9.94 9.92
CA LEU A 339 10.81 10.38 11.29
C LEU A 339 11.72 11.53 11.74
N ARG A 340 12.74 11.89 10.96
CA ARG A 340 13.65 13.01 11.26
C ARG A 340 13.30 14.26 10.45
N ASP A 341 13.02 14.08 9.16
CA ASP A 341 13.01 15.14 8.17
C ASP A 341 11.61 15.49 7.66
N ILE A 342 11.51 16.75 7.26
CA ILE A 342 10.35 17.51 6.82
C ILE A 342 9.20 17.48 7.81
N PRO A 343 8.96 18.57 8.54
CA PRO A 343 9.83 19.64 9.01
C PRO A 343 10.14 19.49 10.52
N VAL A 344 9.99 18.26 11.04
CA VAL A 344 10.14 17.97 12.47
C VAL A 344 10.53 16.53 12.76
N ASP A 345 11.47 16.36 13.69
CA ASP A 345 11.85 15.06 14.25
C ASP A 345 10.74 14.50 15.17
N MET A 346 10.27 13.29 14.89
CA MET A 346 9.23 12.55 15.61
C MET A 346 9.73 11.22 16.20
N ARG A 347 11.04 10.96 16.17
CA ARG A 347 11.65 9.70 16.63
C ARG A 347 11.26 9.35 18.06
N ALA A 348 11.33 10.31 18.99
CA ALA A 348 10.96 10.10 20.40
C ALA A 348 9.49 9.67 20.53
N ALA A 349 8.59 10.38 19.84
CA ALA A 349 7.15 10.14 19.89
C ALA A 349 6.78 8.78 19.27
N TYR A 350 7.42 8.43 18.14
CA TYR A 350 7.24 7.13 17.50
C TYR A 350 7.70 5.97 18.39
N LEU A 351 8.90 6.07 18.99
CA LEU A 351 9.41 5.05 19.92
C LEU A 351 8.49 4.90 21.14
N ALA A 352 8.03 6.02 21.70
CA ALA A 352 7.09 6.06 22.82
C ALA A 352 5.69 5.49 22.49
N ALA A 353 5.29 5.50 21.21
CA ALA A 353 4.00 4.96 20.79
C ALA A 353 3.93 3.44 20.94
N GLN A 354 5.09 2.78 20.84
CA GLN A 354 5.30 1.35 20.99
C GLN A 354 4.42 0.46 20.09
N LEU A 355 4.00 0.95 18.92
CA LEU A 355 3.25 0.15 17.96
C LEU A 355 4.16 -0.53 16.95
N SER A 356 3.82 -1.75 16.59
CA SER A 356 4.42 -2.46 15.45
C SER A 356 3.50 -2.31 14.23
N PRO A 357 4.07 -2.19 13.01
CA PRO A 357 3.27 -2.20 11.79
C PRO A 357 2.40 -3.46 11.69
N ALA A 358 1.13 -3.31 11.35
CA ALA A 358 0.23 -4.43 11.10
C ALA A 358 0.28 -4.82 9.61
N VAL A 359 0.25 -6.12 9.33
CA VAL A 359 -0.05 -6.62 7.98
C VAL A 359 -1.54 -6.39 7.75
N SER A 360 -1.87 -5.52 6.79
CA SER A 360 -3.25 -5.23 6.41
C SER A 360 -3.50 -5.74 5.01
N GLU A 361 -4.53 -6.57 4.83
CA GLU A 361 -5.05 -6.85 3.50
C GLU A 361 -5.74 -5.59 2.97
N GLN A 362 -5.31 -5.17 1.78
CA GLN A 362 -5.85 -4.05 1.05
C GLN A 362 -6.70 -4.61 -0.09
N PRO A 363 -7.97 -4.20 -0.25
CA PRO A 363 -8.84 -4.73 -1.30
C PRO A 363 -8.29 -4.37 -2.68
N THR A 364 -8.54 -5.20 -3.70
CA THR A 364 -8.04 -4.98 -5.07
C THR A 364 -8.57 -3.71 -5.73
N MET A 365 -9.64 -3.13 -5.18
CA MET A 365 -10.19 -1.85 -5.59
C MET A 365 -10.73 -1.08 -4.37
N VAL A 366 -10.49 0.22 -4.34
CA VAL A 366 -11.05 1.16 -3.35
C VAL A 366 -11.66 2.34 -4.12
N ALA A 367 -12.93 2.64 -3.83
CA ALA A 367 -13.62 3.81 -4.35
C ALA A 367 -14.06 4.71 -3.19
N LEU A 368 -13.48 5.90 -3.10
CA LEU A 368 -13.80 6.92 -2.10
C LEU A 368 -14.22 8.21 -2.82
N PRO A 369 -15.44 8.27 -3.39
CA PRO A 369 -15.88 9.37 -4.24
C PRO A 369 -15.84 10.74 -3.54
N GLN A 370 -16.15 10.79 -2.25
CA GLN A 370 -16.17 12.06 -1.49
C GLN A 370 -14.78 12.67 -1.26
N SER A 371 -13.72 11.85 -1.30
CA SER A 371 -12.33 12.31 -1.22
C SER A 371 -11.65 12.37 -2.58
N GLY A 372 -12.31 11.82 -3.61
CA GLY A 372 -11.82 11.75 -4.98
C GLY A 372 -10.78 10.66 -5.25
N ASN A 373 -10.76 9.58 -4.48
CA ASN A 373 -9.73 8.55 -4.60
C ASN A 373 -10.31 7.24 -5.17
N LEU A 374 -9.93 6.89 -6.41
CA LEU A 374 -10.23 5.62 -7.05
C LEU A 374 -8.94 4.83 -7.26
N VAL A 375 -8.73 3.79 -6.45
CA VAL A 375 -7.49 3.02 -6.40
C VAL A 375 -7.73 1.58 -6.84
N PHE A 376 -6.89 1.09 -7.74
CA PHE A 376 -6.78 -0.31 -8.14
C PHE A 376 -5.47 -0.88 -7.63
N ARG A 377 -5.46 -2.13 -7.17
CA ARG A 377 -4.23 -2.80 -6.71
C ARG A 377 -4.25 -4.31 -6.93
N SER A 378 -3.10 -4.89 -7.26
CA SER A 378 -2.97 -6.35 -7.45
C SER A 378 -2.87 -7.14 -6.14
N GLY A 379 -2.55 -6.45 -5.03
CA GLY A 379 -2.27 -7.08 -3.75
C GLY A 379 -1.88 -6.07 -2.67
N SER A 380 -1.31 -6.57 -1.58
CA SER A 380 -0.91 -5.78 -0.40
C SER A 380 0.60 -5.80 -0.12
N ASP A 381 1.38 -6.50 -0.94
CA ASP A 381 2.83 -6.51 -0.84
C ASP A 381 3.44 -5.26 -1.51
N SER A 382 4.72 -4.99 -1.25
CA SER A 382 5.38 -3.78 -1.75
C SER A 382 5.73 -3.79 -3.24
N VAL A 383 5.52 -4.90 -3.94
CA VAL A 383 5.70 -4.98 -5.39
C VAL A 383 4.37 -4.98 -6.15
N ALA A 384 3.25 -4.91 -5.45
CA ALA A 384 1.92 -4.85 -6.04
C ALA A 384 1.82 -3.73 -7.09
N SER A 385 1.07 -4.01 -8.14
CA SER A 385 0.62 -3.00 -9.09
C SER A 385 -0.44 -2.13 -8.41
N TYR A 386 -0.40 -0.83 -8.66
CA TYR A 386 -1.24 0.21 -8.09
C TYR A 386 -1.49 1.26 -9.16
N LEU A 387 -2.76 1.59 -9.43
CA LEU A 387 -3.16 2.74 -10.22
C LEU A 387 -4.15 3.56 -9.39
N HIS A 388 -3.93 4.86 -9.32
CA HIS A 388 -4.82 5.78 -8.63
C HIS A 388 -5.32 6.83 -9.62
N LEU A 389 -6.63 6.84 -9.89
CA LEU A 389 -7.30 7.90 -10.63
C LEU A 389 -7.89 8.93 -9.69
N TYR A 390 -7.63 10.21 -9.96
CA TYR A 390 -8.02 11.30 -9.09
C TYR A 390 -9.29 12.00 -9.58
N GLY A 391 -10.35 11.89 -8.77
CA GLY A 391 -11.69 12.38 -9.07
C GLY A 391 -12.23 13.27 -7.95
N LYS A 392 -11.50 14.34 -7.60
CA LYS A 392 -11.82 15.22 -6.47
C LYS A 392 -12.98 16.18 -6.78
N ASN A 393 -13.98 16.20 -5.89
CA ASN A 393 -15.24 16.96 -6.04
C ASN A 393 -15.66 17.59 -4.69
N GLY A 394 -16.54 18.58 -4.75
CA GLY A 394 -17.35 18.99 -3.60
C GLY A 394 -16.52 19.80 -2.60
N LEU A 395 -16.75 19.58 -1.30
CA LEU A 395 -16.00 20.31 -0.26
C LEU A 395 -14.51 19.98 -0.26
N ALA A 396 -14.15 18.74 -0.55
CA ALA A 396 -12.75 18.35 -0.67
C ALA A 396 -12.07 19.17 -1.77
N GLN A 397 -12.72 19.33 -2.92
CA GLN A 397 -12.21 20.13 -4.04
C GLN A 397 -12.25 21.63 -3.72
N THR A 398 -13.39 22.18 -3.33
CA THR A 398 -13.57 23.64 -3.16
C THR A 398 -12.71 24.24 -2.04
N ASN A 399 -12.40 23.47 -0.99
CA ASN A 399 -11.66 23.96 0.18
C ASN A 399 -10.16 23.61 0.16
N SER A 400 -9.63 23.06 -0.94
CA SER A 400 -8.19 22.79 -1.10
C SER A 400 -7.37 24.06 -1.30
N GLY A 401 -7.99 25.12 -1.81
CA GLY A 401 -7.39 26.45 -1.97
C GLY A 401 -6.07 26.43 -2.75
N GLY A 402 -5.07 27.11 -2.19
CA GLY A 402 -3.76 27.29 -2.82
C GLY A 402 -2.90 26.03 -2.89
N HIS A 403 -3.34 24.92 -2.30
CA HIS A 403 -2.65 23.63 -2.38
C HIS A 403 -3.18 22.73 -3.48
N SER A 404 -4.17 23.19 -4.25
CA SER A 404 -4.72 22.43 -5.36
C SER A 404 -3.83 22.50 -6.61
N HIS A 405 -3.52 21.34 -7.20
CA HIS A 405 -2.98 21.19 -8.54
C HIS A 405 -4.10 21.17 -9.59
N ALA A 406 -3.74 21.31 -10.85
CA ALA A 406 -4.65 21.23 -11.98
C ALA A 406 -4.75 19.78 -12.49
N ASP A 407 -5.16 18.86 -11.61
CA ASP A 407 -5.02 17.41 -11.77
C ASP A 407 -6.36 16.65 -11.84
N ALA A 408 -7.46 17.36 -12.14
CA ALA A 408 -8.80 16.78 -12.24
C ALA A 408 -8.87 15.67 -13.32
N GLY A 409 -9.01 14.41 -12.92
CA GLY A 409 -9.01 13.24 -13.82
C GLY A 409 -7.62 12.65 -14.10
N SER A 410 -6.57 13.10 -13.40
CA SER A 410 -5.22 12.58 -13.52
C SER A 410 -5.08 11.15 -12.96
N PHE A 411 -3.93 10.53 -13.18
CA PHE A 411 -3.60 9.28 -12.51
C PHE A 411 -2.09 9.12 -12.21
N VAL A 412 -1.77 8.22 -11.29
CA VAL A 412 -0.41 7.73 -11.05
C VAL A 412 -0.36 6.20 -11.08
N LEU A 413 0.79 5.62 -11.42
CA LEU A 413 0.98 4.17 -11.49
C LEU A 413 2.27 3.76 -10.77
N HIS A 414 2.15 2.83 -9.82
CA HIS A 414 3.28 2.15 -9.17
C HIS A 414 3.16 0.64 -9.41
N ALA A 415 4.24 -0.03 -9.80
CA ALA A 415 4.26 -1.49 -9.90
C ALA A 415 5.68 -2.03 -9.75
N ASN A 416 5.82 -3.31 -9.36
CA ASN A 416 7.12 -3.98 -9.21
C ASN A 416 8.05 -3.27 -8.18
N GLY A 417 7.46 -2.50 -7.27
CA GLY A 417 8.16 -1.70 -6.26
C GLY A 417 8.78 -0.43 -6.83
N GLN A 418 8.27 0.10 -7.95
CA GLN A 418 8.71 1.33 -8.58
C GLN A 418 7.52 2.21 -8.96
N LEU A 419 7.68 3.53 -8.80
CA LEU A 419 6.79 4.50 -9.42
C LEU A 419 7.10 4.53 -10.93
N LEU A 420 6.08 4.40 -11.78
CA LEU A 420 6.22 4.22 -13.22
C LEU A 420 5.49 5.29 -14.03
N ALA A 421 4.27 5.67 -13.63
CA ALA A 421 3.60 6.88 -14.12
C ALA A 421 3.57 7.92 -13.00
N LEU A 422 4.17 9.08 -13.28
CA LEU A 422 4.46 10.14 -12.33
C LEU A 422 3.27 11.09 -12.17
N ASP A 423 3.00 11.50 -10.93
CA ASP A 423 2.59 12.88 -10.69
C ASP A 423 3.88 13.68 -10.44
N PRO A 424 3.98 14.95 -10.88
CA PRO A 424 5.17 15.76 -10.73
C PRO A 424 5.55 16.05 -9.27
N GLY A 425 4.63 15.87 -8.33
CA GLY A 425 4.85 16.11 -6.91
C GLY A 425 4.97 17.60 -6.59
N TYR A 426 5.72 17.94 -5.53
CA TYR A 426 5.73 19.29 -4.97
C TYR A 426 7.16 19.78 -4.67
N LEU A 427 7.46 21.03 -5.01
CA LEU A 427 8.79 21.62 -4.76
C LEU A 427 8.78 22.51 -3.51
N SER A 428 8.12 23.66 -3.63
CA SER A 428 7.87 24.61 -2.55
C SER A 428 6.75 25.55 -3.00
N TYR A 429 6.15 26.27 -2.06
CA TYR A 429 5.00 27.14 -2.36
C TYR A 429 5.34 28.17 -3.46
N ASN A 430 6.55 28.76 -3.42
CA ASN A 430 7.00 29.74 -4.41
C ASN A 430 7.34 29.14 -5.78
N ARG A 431 7.52 27.82 -5.86
CA ARG A 431 7.89 27.08 -7.08
C ARG A 431 6.80 26.13 -7.56
N ARG A 432 5.61 26.20 -6.94
CA ARG A 432 4.51 25.27 -7.23
C ARG A 432 4.03 25.30 -8.68
N ALA A 433 4.09 26.46 -9.34
CA ALA A 433 3.70 26.60 -10.73
C ALA A 433 4.60 25.81 -11.71
N GLU A 434 5.80 25.41 -11.30
CA GLU A 434 6.67 24.54 -12.11
C GLU A 434 6.09 23.12 -12.24
N VAL A 435 5.30 22.67 -11.26
CA VAL A 435 4.82 21.28 -11.15
C VAL A 435 3.29 21.15 -11.15
N GLY A 436 2.52 22.10 -10.61
CA GLY A 436 1.06 21.92 -10.43
C GLY A 436 0.15 22.32 -11.61
N ASN A 437 0.72 22.70 -12.76
CA ASN A 437 -0.07 23.01 -13.97
C ASN A 437 -0.53 21.73 -14.69
N ALA A 438 -1.67 21.79 -15.38
CA ALA A 438 -2.29 20.64 -16.06
C ALA A 438 -1.34 19.91 -17.03
N THR A 439 -0.40 20.63 -17.65
CA THR A 439 0.61 20.08 -18.57
C THR A 439 1.61 19.13 -17.92
N ASN A 440 1.61 19.04 -16.58
CA ASN A 440 2.52 18.19 -15.83
C ASN A 440 1.86 16.89 -15.32
N HIS A 441 0.55 16.70 -15.49
CA HIS A 441 -0.19 15.56 -14.93
C HIS A 441 -0.64 14.56 -16.00
N ASN A 442 -0.87 13.29 -15.64
CA ASN A 442 -1.38 12.27 -16.58
C ASN A 442 -2.88 12.43 -16.86
N MET A 443 -3.26 13.45 -17.64
CA MET A 443 -4.65 13.81 -17.95
C MET A 443 -4.85 14.13 -19.44
N LEU A 444 -6.05 14.56 -19.84
CA LEU A 444 -6.26 15.10 -21.19
C LEU A 444 -6.13 16.62 -21.18
N LEU A 445 -5.43 17.19 -22.15
CA LEU A 445 -5.46 18.63 -22.41
C LEU A 445 -6.44 18.96 -23.53
N VAL A 446 -7.09 20.10 -23.44
CA VAL A 446 -7.94 20.71 -24.47
C VAL A 446 -7.22 21.94 -24.98
N ASP A 447 -6.82 21.93 -26.25
CA ASP A 447 -6.01 22.97 -26.90
C ASP A 447 -4.72 23.29 -26.12
N GLY A 448 -4.10 22.27 -25.54
CA GLY A 448 -2.86 22.39 -24.76
C GLY A 448 -3.05 22.93 -23.34
N ALA A 449 -4.29 23.08 -22.86
CA ALA A 449 -4.60 23.53 -21.51
C ALA A 449 -5.52 22.55 -20.76
N GLY A 450 -5.53 22.64 -19.43
CA GLY A 450 -6.49 21.96 -18.56
C GLY A 450 -7.11 22.95 -17.56
N PRO A 451 -7.55 22.46 -16.39
CA PRO A 451 -7.95 23.32 -15.28
C PRO A 451 -6.84 24.30 -14.88
N ALA A 452 -7.22 25.40 -14.23
CA ALA A 452 -6.28 26.29 -13.57
C ALA A 452 -5.78 25.65 -12.27
N ILE A 453 -4.51 25.88 -11.95
CA ILE A 453 -3.95 25.55 -10.63
C ILE A 453 -4.65 26.38 -9.54
N GLY A 454 -4.83 25.83 -8.33
CA GLY A 454 -5.40 26.57 -7.20
C GLY A 454 -4.57 27.79 -6.81
N THR A 455 -5.19 28.77 -6.16
CA THR A 455 -4.58 30.01 -5.67
C THR A 455 -4.93 30.26 -4.21
N ALA A 456 -4.28 31.23 -3.56
CA ALA A 456 -4.65 31.62 -2.21
C ALA A 456 -6.12 32.11 -2.17
N GLY A 457 -7.01 31.27 -1.62
CA GLY A 457 -8.44 31.54 -1.51
C GLY A 457 -9.35 30.90 -2.56
N ALA A 458 -8.80 30.18 -3.54
CA ALA A 458 -9.60 29.44 -4.53
C ALA A 458 -8.92 28.13 -4.93
N ALA A 459 -9.67 27.04 -4.98
CA ALA A 459 -9.22 25.77 -5.53
C ALA A 459 -9.04 25.82 -7.06
N ASN A 460 -8.70 24.70 -7.69
CA ASN A 460 -8.75 24.58 -9.15
C ASN A 460 -10.19 24.81 -9.67
N ASP A 461 -10.34 25.09 -10.96
CA ASP A 461 -11.63 25.46 -11.58
C ASP A 461 -12.39 24.27 -12.19
N ALA A 462 -11.98 23.03 -11.88
CA ALA A 462 -12.63 21.82 -12.40
C ALA A 462 -12.79 20.76 -11.31
N ALA A 463 -14.03 20.37 -11.04
CA ALA A 463 -14.33 19.19 -10.25
C ALA A 463 -14.28 17.92 -11.13
N ALA A 464 -13.84 16.82 -10.54
CA ALA A 464 -13.92 15.49 -11.14
C ALA A 464 -14.74 14.57 -10.25
N THR A 465 -15.55 13.68 -10.82
CA THR A 465 -16.47 12.81 -10.05
C THR A 465 -16.23 11.36 -10.38
N ILE A 466 -16.09 10.52 -9.35
CA ILE A 466 -16.00 9.06 -9.48
C ILE A 466 -17.40 8.46 -9.63
N GLN A 467 -17.61 7.63 -10.64
CA GLN A 467 -18.89 6.97 -10.91
C GLN A 467 -18.73 5.54 -11.46
N HIS A 468 -19.85 4.81 -11.47
CA HIS A 468 -19.98 3.47 -12.07
C HIS A 468 -18.93 2.43 -11.63
N THR A 469 -18.52 2.46 -10.35
CA THR A 469 -17.47 1.59 -9.82
C THR A 469 -17.97 0.19 -9.46
N PHE A 470 -17.26 -0.85 -9.87
CA PHE A 470 -17.44 -2.22 -9.36
C PHE A 470 -16.16 -3.04 -9.51
N SER A 471 -16.08 -4.16 -8.79
CA SER A 471 -15.03 -5.14 -8.98
C SER A 471 -15.54 -6.58 -8.91
N THR A 472 -14.92 -7.43 -9.72
CA THR A 472 -14.99 -8.89 -9.69
C THR A 472 -13.58 -9.44 -9.44
N PRO A 473 -13.40 -10.75 -9.19
CA PRO A 473 -12.07 -11.30 -8.85
C PRO A 473 -10.94 -11.07 -9.87
N GLN A 474 -11.26 -10.72 -11.13
CA GLN A 474 -10.27 -10.53 -12.21
C GLN A 474 -10.53 -9.24 -13.00
N LEU A 475 -11.42 -8.36 -12.52
CA LEU A 475 -11.68 -7.07 -13.15
C LEU A 475 -12.00 -6.03 -12.06
N GLY A 476 -11.25 -4.93 -12.05
CA GLY A 476 -11.72 -3.68 -11.44
C GLY A 476 -12.21 -2.73 -12.52
N TYR A 477 -13.31 -2.02 -12.29
CA TYR A 477 -13.82 -0.99 -13.20
C TYR A 477 -14.29 0.25 -12.46
N GLY A 478 -13.98 1.43 -12.99
CA GLY A 478 -14.57 2.68 -12.54
C GLY A 478 -14.32 3.82 -13.52
N GLU A 479 -15.08 4.90 -13.34
CA GLU A 479 -15.04 6.06 -14.21
C GLU A 479 -14.75 7.33 -13.40
N VAL A 480 -14.04 8.27 -14.03
CA VAL A 480 -13.89 9.64 -13.56
C VAL A 480 -14.35 10.60 -14.65
N GLU A 481 -15.35 11.43 -14.35
CA GLU A 481 -15.86 12.46 -15.24
C GLU A 481 -15.44 13.85 -14.76
N THR A 482 -15.02 14.70 -15.70
CA THR A 482 -14.62 16.09 -15.45
C THR A 482 -15.00 16.97 -16.65
N ALA A 483 -15.02 18.28 -16.45
CA ALA A 483 -15.24 19.22 -17.54
C ALA A 483 -14.36 20.46 -17.36
N TYR A 484 -13.69 20.86 -18.44
CA TYR A 484 -12.92 22.10 -18.52
C TYR A 484 -12.74 22.49 -19.99
N LYS A 485 -12.48 23.78 -20.21
CA LYS A 485 -12.26 24.34 -21.56
C LYS A 485 -13.37 24.00 -22.57
N GLY A 486 -14.62 23.88 -22.10
CA GLY A 486 -15.78 23.59 -22.95
C GLY A 486 -15.92 22.13 -23.39
N ALA A 487 -15.09 21.22 -22.88
CA ALA A 487 -15.17 19.79 -23.15
C ALA A 487 -15.55 19.01 -21.88
N THR A 488 -16.44 18.02 -22.04
CA THR A 488 -16.70 16.98 -21.03
C THR A 488 -15.82 15.78 -21.34
N ILE A 489 -15.12 15.27 -20.32
CA ILE A 489 -14.15 14.19 -20.44
C ILE A 489 -14.52 13.10 -19.43
N THR A 490 -14.78 11.89 -19.92
CA THR A 490 -15.03 10.71 -19.09
C THR A 490 -13.89 9.71 -19.31
N ARG A 491 -13.09 9.49 -18.27
CA ARG A 491 -12.03 8.49 -18.23
C ARG A 491 -12.52 7.21 -17.59
N LYS A 492 -12.48 6.11 -18.33
CA LYS A 492 -12.91 4.79 -17.88
C LYS A 492 -11.69 3.91 -17.68
N ALA A 493 -11.54 3.30 -16.51
CA ALA A 493 -10.40 2.47 -16.18
C ALA A 493 -10.82 1.02 -15.93
N LEU A 494 -10.16 0.07 -16.58
CA LEU A 494 -10.29 -1.35 -16.34
C LEU A 494 -8.95 -1.89 -15.81
N PHE A 495 -8.97 -2.64 -14.71
CA PHE A 495 -7.81 -3.37 -14.21
C PHE A 495 -7.97 -4.86 -14.52
N ILE A 496 -7.26 -5.33 -15.54
CA ILE A 496 -7.45 -6.65 -16.14
C ILE A 496 -6.58 -7.67 -15.41
N ARG A 497 -7.22 -8.67 -14.80
CA ARG A 497 -6.58 -9.85 -14.17
C ARG A 497 -5.42 -9.47 -13.23
N ASN A 498 -5.58 -8.36 -12.53
CA ASN A 498 -4.58 -7.78 -11.64
C ASN A 498 -3.19 -7.53 -12.29
N SER A 499 -3.13 -7.41 -13.61
CA SER A 499 -1.88 -7.44 -14.39
C SER A 499 -1.61 -6.10 -15.09
N TYR A 500 -2.58 -5.58 -15.83
CA TYR A 500 -2.41 -4.34 -16.61
C TYR A 500 -3.70 -3.52 -16.65
N TYR A 501 -3.59 -2.26 -17.08
CA TYR A 501 -4.69 -1.31 -17.09
C TYR A 501 -5.08 -0.94 -18.52
N LEU A 502 -6.38 -0.82 -18.76
CA LEU A 502 -6.93 -0.19 -19.96
C LEU A 502 -7.61 1.12 -19.56
N LEU A 503 -7.29 2.20 -20.26
CA LEU A 503 -7.93 3.50 -20.11
C LEU A 503 -8.68 3.83 -21.40
N ALA A 504 -9.99 4.03 -21.31
CA ALA A 504 -10.81 4.51 -22.42
C ALA A 504 -11.32 5.92 -22.08
N ASP A 505 -10.85 6.92 -22.82
CA ASP A 505 -11.22 8.32 -22.62
C ASP A 505 -12.23 8.73 -23.71
N VAL A 506 -13.41 9.19 -23.30
CA VAL A 506 -14.45 9.73 -24.19
C VAL A 506 -14.58 11.22 -23.95
N VAL A 507 -14.49 12.00 -25.03
CA VAL A 507 -14.55 13.46 -24.97
C VAL A 507 -15.66 13.99 -25.86
N GLN A 508 -16.40 14.97 -25.37
CA GLN A 508 -17.46 15.66 -26.09
C GLN A 508 -17.38 17.17 -25.88
N ALA A 509 -17.51 17.94 -26.96
CA ALA A 509 -17.58 19.39 -26.94
C ALA A 509 -18.49 19.92 -28.06
N THR A 510 -18.98 21.15 -27.89
CA THR A 510 -19.81 21.84 -28.91
C THR A 510 -18.98 22.39 -30.08
N ALA A 511 -17.69 22.65 -29.86
CA ALA A 511 -16.74 23.11 -30.86
C ALA A 511 -15.61 22.10 -31.04
N ALA A 512 -14.93 22.17 -32.18
CA ALA A 512 -13.78 21.31 -32.42
C ALA A 512 -12.58 21.82 -31.59
N HIS A 513 -11.95 20.91 -30.85
CA HIS A 513 -10.75 21.16 -30.08
C HIS A 513 -9.66 20.14 -30.44
N THR A 514 -8.41 20.45 -30.12
CA THR A 514 -7.31 19.49 -30.13
C THR A 514 -7.14 18.90 -28.75
N TYR A 515 -7.51 17.63 -28.61
CA TYR A 515 -7.32 16.88 -27.38
C TYR A 515 -5.94 16.22 -27.38
N THR A 516 -5.20 16.39 -26.28
CA THR A 516 -3.90 15.74 -26.08
C THR A 516 -4.00 14.78 -24.90
N TRP A 517 -3.91 13.48 -25.17
CA TRP A 517 -3.69 12.47 -24.16
C TRP A 517 -2.19 12.45 -23.82
N GLN A 518 -1.84 12.59 -22.54
CA GLN A 518 -0.43 12.64 -22.12
C GLN A 518 -0.09 11.64 -21.01
N LEU A 519 1.12 11.11 -21.07
CA LEU A 519 1.70 10.24 -20.05
C LEU A 519 3.12 10.67 -19.69
N HIS A 520 3.29 11.01 -18.43
CA HIS A 520 4.51 11.30 -17.72
C HIS A 520 5.03 10.00 -17.09
N GLY A 521 5.90 9.28 -17.80
CA GLY A 521 6.53 8.08 -17.25
C GLY A 521 7.85 8.39 -16.55
N TYR A 522 8.24 7.53 -15.60
CA TYR A 522 9.51 7.67 -14.89
C TYR A 522 10.69 7.22 -15.75
N GLY A 523 11.27 8.18 -16.48
CA GLY A 523 12.47 7.98 -17.27
C GLY A 523 12.70 9.11 -18.26
N LEU A 524 13.94 9.27 -18.70
CA LEU A 524 14.34 10.31 -19.64
C LEU A 524 14.96 9.69 -20.89
N GLU A 525 14.69 10.28 -22.06
CA GLU A 525 15.39 9.92 -23.30
C GLU A 525 16.90 10.20 -23.17
N GLY A 526 17.73 9.19 -23.44
CA GLY A 526 19.16 9.27 -23.14
C GLY A 526 19.49 9.23 -21.64
N GLY A 527 18.53 8.86 -20.79
CA GLY A 527 18.70 8.73 -19.35
C GLY A 527 19.58 7.55 -18.91
N THR A 528 19.73 7.40 -17.60
CA THR A 528 20.55 6.37 -16.94
C THR A 528 19.71 5.50 -16.01
N SER A 529 20.30 4.52 -15.34
CA SER A 529 19.62 3.78 -14.26
C SER A 529 19.15 4.67 -13.10
N ILE A 530 19.84 5.79 -12.86
CA ILE A 530 19.52 6.76 -11.80
C ILE A 530 18.33 7.63 -12.20
N THR A 531 18.25 8.10 -13.44
CA THR A 531 17.12 8.93 -13.90
C THR A 531 15.96 8.11 -14.47
N GLY A 532 16.19 6.81 -14.67
CA GLY A 532 15.35 6.00 -15.55
C GLY A 532 15.60 6.34 -17.03
N THR A 533 15.16 5.44 -17.91
CA THR A 533 15.29 5.58 -19.36
C THR A 533 13.93 5.65 -20.04
N PHE A 534 13.86 6.36 -21.15
CA PHE A 534 12.74 6.31 -22.10
C PHE A 534 13.25 5.75 -23.44
N LEU A 535 12.54 4.75 -23.96
CA LEU A 535 12.72 4.24 -25.32
C LEU A 535 11.58 4.76 -26.19
N ASP A 536 11.96 5.58 -27.17
CA ASP A 536 11.05 6.09 -28.19
C ASP A 536 10.61 4.95 -29.11
N ASN A 537 9.30 4.72 -29.17
CA ASN A 537 8.68 3.83 -30.14
C ASN A 537 7.35 4.42 -30.65
N LEU A 538 7.30 5.75 -30.79
CA LEU A 538 6.08 6.49 -31.13
C LEU A 538 5.55 6.15 -32.53
N GLU A 539 6.41 5.69 -33.46
CA GLU A 539 5.99 5.19 -34.78
C GLU A 539 5.04 3.99 -34.68
N ASN A 540 5.17 3.20 -33.61
CA ASN A 540 4.31 2.07 -33.27
C ASN A 540 3.25 2.44 -32.22
N GLN A 541 3.07 3.73 -31.94
CA GLN A 541 2.10 4.26 -30.97
C GLN A 541 2.43 3.91 -29.51
N GLU A 542 3.71 3.64 -29.24
CA GLU A 542 4.21 3.17 -27.96
C GLU A 542 5.19 4.16 -27.30
N GLY A 543 5.14 4.24 -25.97
CA GLY A 543 6.19 4.81 -25.13
C GLY A 543 6.62 3.80 -24.07
N ILE A 544 7.92 3.65 -23.86
CA ILE A 544 8.46 2.66 -22.89
C ILE A 544 9.39 3.37 -21.91
N TRP A 545 9.05 3.31 -20.62
CA TRP A 545 9.90 3.82 -19.54
C TRP A 545 10.45 2.68 -18.72
N GLN A 546 11.71 2.80 -18.25
CA GLN A 546 12.35 1.79 -17.43
C GLN A 546 13.06 2.40 -16.24
N LYS A 547 12.83 1.82 -15.06
CA LYS A 547 13.42 2.24 -13.80
C LYS A 547 13.69 1.03 -12.90
N ASN A 548 14.94 0.86 -12.46
CA ASN A 548 15.36 -0.18 -11.50
C ASN A 548 14.83 -1.60 -11.80
N GLY A 549 14.85 -2.03 -13.07
CA GLY A 549 14.41 -3.36 -13.50
C GLY A 549 12.90 -3.52 -13.68
N ALA A 550 12.12 -2.45 -13.51
CA ALA A 550 10.71 -2.38 -13.89
C ALA A 550 10.56 -1.54 -15.16
N SER A 551 9.65 -1.94 -16.03
CA SER A 551 9.29 -1.22 -17.25
C SER A 551 7.79 -0.91 -17.26
N LEU A 552 7.42 0.20 -17.90
CA LEU A 552 6.04 0.53 -18.26
C LEU A 552 5.97 0.71 -19.77
N LEU A 553 5.21 -0.16 -20.44
CA LEU A 553 4.76 0.08 -21.81
C LEU A 553 3.43 0.86 -21.76
N ALA A 554 3.34 1.95 -22.50
CA ALA A 554 2.08 2.58 -22.86
C ALA A 554 1.85 2.45 -24.35
N HIS A 555 0.73 1.86 -24.74
CA HIS A 555 0.26 1.83 -26.13
C HIS A 555 -1.03 2.64 -26.21
N VAL A 556 -1.05 3.72 -27.00
CA VAL A 556 -2.18 4.66 -27.05
C VAL A 556 -2.69 4.76 -28.47
N THR A 557 -4.00 4.64 -28.66
CA THR A 557 -4.62 4.84 -29.97
C THR A 557 -5.88 5.70 -29.86
N ALA A 558 -6.42 6.14 -31.00
CA ALA A 558 -7.66 6.90 -31.07
C ALA A 558 -8.52 6.51 -32.27
N ALA A 559 -9.83 6.76 -32.17
CA ALA A 559 -10.73 6.67 -33.31
C ALA A 559 -10.32 7.67 -34.40
N GLY A 560 -10.11 7.16 -35.62
CA GLY A 560 -9.58 7.93 -36.75
C GLY A 560 -8.07 8.20 -36.69
N GLY A 561 -7.34 7.57 -35.76
CA GLY A 561 -5.91 7.75 -35.57
C GLY A 561 -5.56 9.00 -34.76
N ALA A 562 -4.33 9.06 -34.27
CA ALA A 562 -3.77 10.20 -33.53
C ALA A 562 -2.39 10.57 -34.08
N THR A 563 -1.94 11.79 -33.80
CA THR A 563 -0.54 12.18 -34.02
C THR A 563 0.23 12.04 -32.71
N TYR A 564 1.48 11.57 -32.80
CA TYR A 564 2.31 11.28 -31.64
C TYR A 564 3.50 12.21 -31.57
N ALA A 565 3.84 12.66 -30.36
CA ALA A 565 5.02 13.45 -30.08
C ALA A 565 5.53 13.13 -28.67
N LYS A 566 6.69 13.70 -28.34
CA LYS A 566 7.24 13.68 -26.98
C LYS A 566 7.60 15.09 -26.52
N ALA A 567 7.62 15.27 -25.21
CA ALA A 567 8.10 16.48 -24.56
C ALA A 567 9.02 16.13 -23.39
N THR A 568 9.74 17.12 -22.87
CA THR A 568 10.49 17.00 -21.62
C THR A 568 9.78 17.84 -20.57
N ASN A 569 9.44 17.21 -19.45
CA ASN A 569 8.81 17.85 -18.30
C ASN A 569 9.61 17.56 -17.03
N VAL A 570 9.22 18.20 -15.93
CA VAL A 570 9.90 18.07 -14.63
C VAL A 570 9.05 17.32 -13.62
N HIS A 571 9.70 16.58 -12.73
CA HIS A 571 9.11 16.02 -11.52
C HIS A 571 10.05 16.27 -10.35
N GLU A 572 9.52 16.29 -9.14
CA GLU A 572 10.31 16.34 -7.92
C GLU A 572 10.97 14.97 -7.64
N VAL A 573 12.20 14.97 -7.11
CA VAL A 573 12.88 13.75 -6.64
C VAL A 573 13.06 13.74 -5.13
N THR A 574 13.37 14.91 -4.58
CA THR A 574 13.45 15.21 -3.15
C THR A 574 13.19 16.71 -2.97
N TYR A 575 13.01 17.15 -1.72
CA TYR A 575 12.58 18.50 -1.37
C TYR A 575 13.22 19.58 -2.25
N ASN A 576 12.36 20.32 -2.95
CA ASN A 576 12.72 21.46 -3.79
C ASN A 576 13.75 21.15 -4.90
N THR A 577 13.93 19.89 -5.27
CA THR A 577 14.90 19.43 -6.28
C THR A 577 14.16 18.76 -7.44
N PRO A 578 14.10 19.39 -8.62
CA PRO A 578 13.48 18.82 -9.81
C PRO A 578 14.43 17.93 -10.61
N GLU A 579 13.87 16.99 -11.35
CA GLU A 579 14.51 16.18 -12.38
C GLU A 579 13.64 16.10 -13.64
N ASN A 580 14.28 16.00 -14.81
CA ASN A 580 13.59 15.89 -16.09
C ASN A 580 13.13 14.45 -16.38
N HIS A 581 12.01 14.32 -17.07
CA HIS A 581 11.51 13.07 -17.63
C HIS A 581 10.89 13.30 -19.01
N THR A 582 10.73 12.23 -19.79
CA THR A 582 10.08 12.27 -21.11
C THR A 582 8.59 11.98 -20.98
N THR A 583 7.77 12.81 -21.62
CA THR A 583 6.30 12.67 -21.70
C THR A 583 5.87 12.26 -23.09
N LEU A 584 5.01 11.26 -23.21
CA LEU A 584 4.34 10.87 -24.47
C LEU A 584 3.08 11.71 -24.67
N LEU A 585 2.86 12.20 -25.89
CA LEU A 585 1.70 13.02 -26.27
C LEU A 585 1.00 12.38 -27.48
N ALA A 586 -0.27 12.04 -27.36
CA ALA A 586 -1.13 11.57 -28.47
C ALA A 586 -2.26 12.56 -28.72
N ARG A 587 -2.42 13.06 -29.95
CA ARG A 587 -3.35 14.15 -30.27
C ARG A 587 -4.42 13.78 -31.27
N ARG A 588 -5.63 14.27 -31.01
CA ARG A 588 -6.78 14.17 -31.92
C ARG A 588 -7.58 15.47 -31.93
N THR A 589 -7.92 15.96 -33.12
CA THR A 589 -8.77 17.14 -33.30
C THR A 589 -10.19 16.76 -33.72
N GLY A 590 -11.19 17.34 -33.06
CA GLY A 590 -12.61 17.15 -33.39
C GLY A 590 -13.54 17.70 -32.31
N THR A 591 -14.85 17.61 -32.55
CA THR A 591 -15.88 17.87 -31.51
C THR A 591 -16.01 16.70 -30.54
N GLN A 592 -15.55 15.52 -30.95
CA GLN A 592 -15.49 14.32 -30.13
C GLN A 592 -14.13 13.64 -30.31
N ALA A 593 -13.65 12.98 -29.26
CA ALA A 593 -12.50 12.11 -29.33
C ALA A 593 -12.72 10.86 -28.47
N GLN A 594 -12.20 9.74 -28.95
CA GLN A 594 -12.13 8.49 -28.22
C GLN A 594 -10.69 8.02 -28.23
N PHE A 595 -10.03 8.04 -27.08
CA PHE A 595 -8.71 7.43 -26.90
C PHE A 595 -8.87 6.09 -26.19
N LEU A 596 -8.00 5.15 -26.54
CA LEU A 596 -7.86 3.87 -25.87
C LEU A 596 -6.39 3.60 -25.63
N ALA A 597 -6.02 3.44 -24.36
CA ALA A 597 -4.65 3.21 -23.92
C ALA A 597 -4.53 1.92 -23.13
N ALA A 598 -3.45 1.17 -23.36
CA ALA A 598 -3.03 0.05 -22.52
C ALA A 598 -1.76 0.44 -21.77
N LEU A 599 -1.81 0.38 -20.45
CA LEU A 599 -0.68 0.64 -19.54
C LEU A 599 -0.25 -0.70 -18.92
N TYR A 600 0.92 -1.18 -19.33
CA TYR A 600 1.37 -2.53 -19.01
C TYR A 600 2.72 -2.49 -18.28
N PRO A 601 2.73 -2.70 -16.94
CA PRO A 601 3.97 -2.86 -16.19
C PRO A 601 4.56 -4.28 -16.39
N TYR A 602 5.87 -4.38 -16.61
CA TYR A 602 6.57 -5.66 -16.77
C TYR A 602 8.03 -5.60 -16.29
N THR A 603 8.67 -6.74 -16.05
CA THR A 603 10.08 -6.82 -15.61
C THR A 603 10.98 -7.55 -16.58
N THR A 604 10.45 -8.50 -17.36
CA THR A 604 11.24 -9.36 -18.25
C THR A 604 10.74 -9.30 -19.69
N THR A 605 9.51 -9.78 -19.94
CA THR A 605 8.96 -9.91 -21.28
C THR A 605 8.04 -8.74 -21.58
N LYS A 606 8.37 -7.96 -22.63
CA LYS A 606 7.51 -6.90 -23.15
C LYS A 606 6.23 -7.54 -23.74
N PRO A 607 5.03 -7.04 -23.39
CA PRO A 607 3.77 -7.51 -23.98
C PRO A 607 3.65 -7.07 -25.45
N THR A 608 2.88 -7.80 -26.25
CA THR A 608 2.61 -7.44 -27.65
C THR A 608 1.21 -6.83 -27.75
N ILE A 609 1.15 -5.57 -28.16
CA ILE A 609 -0.09 -4.81 -28.35
C ILE A 609 -0.12 -4.27 -29.77
N ALA A 610 -1.27 -4.35 -30.43
CA ALA A 610 -1.47 -3.83 -31.78
C ALA A 610 -2.71 -2.96 -31.86
N THR A 611 -2.59 -1.85 -32.60
CA THR A 611 -3.71 -0.98 -32.94
C THR A 611 -4.56 -1.58 -34.06
N THR A 612 -5.85 -1.50 -33.86
CA THR A 612 -6.88 -2.01 -34.79
C THR A 612 -8.04 -1.02 -34.95
N SER A 613 -7.78 0.25 -34.64
CA SER A 613 -8.73 1.35 -34.73
C SER A 613 -9.30 1.55 -36.13
N THR A 614 -10.55 2.00 -36.21
CA THR A 614 -11.20 2.47 -37.45
C THR A 614 -11.41 3.98 -37.39
N THR A 615 -12.08 4.57 -38.37
CA THR A 615 -12.45 6.00 -38.35
C THR A 615 -13.37 6.38 -37.19
N SER A 616 -14.18 5.43 -36.70
CA SER A 616 -15.20 5.66 -35.67
C SER A 616 -14.95 4.90 -34.36
N THR A 617 -13.90 4.09 -34.27
CA THR A 617 -13.61 3.26 -33.10
C THR A 617 -12.14 3.25 -32.76
N ALA A 618 -11.79 3.45 -31.49
CA ALA A 618 -10.47 3.13 -30.98
C ALA A 618 -10.44 1.64 -30.61
N GLY A 619 -9.45 0.88 -31.08
CA GLY A 619 -9.36 -0.57 -30.87
C GLY A 619 -7.92 -1.06 -30.67
N LEU A 620 -7.74 -2.01 -29.76
CA LEU A 620 -6.46 -2.67 -29.47
C LEU A 620 -6.64 -4.19 -29.36
N THR A 621 -5.57 -4.91 -29.67
CA THR A 621 -5.43 -6.34 -29.39
C THR A 621 -4.16 -6.58 -28.59
N HIS A 622 -4.25 -7.32 -27.50
CA HIS A 622 -3.10 -7.77 -26.71
C HIS A 622 -2.99 -9.29 -26.79
N THR A 623 -1.78 -9.79 -27.04
CA THR A 623 -1.51 -11.23 -27.10
C THR A 623 -0.30 -11.59 -26.26
N ASP A 624 -0.46 -12.58 -25.39
CA ASP A 624 0.62 -13.24 -24.66
C ASP A 624 0.47 -14.78 -24.73
N ALA A 625 1.27 -15.50 -23.95
CA ALA A 625 1.27 -16.96 -23.93
C ALA A 625 -0.02 -17.58 -23.34
N GLN A 626 -0.84 -16.79 -22.66
CA GLN A 626 -2.03 -17.24 -21.93
C GLN A 626 -3.33 -16.71 -22.53
N PHE A 627 -3.33 -15.48 -23.06
CA PHE A 627 -4.53 -14.79 -23.48
C PHE A 627 -4.38 -14.04 -24.81
N THR A 628 -5.50 -13.95 -25.53
CA THR A 628 -5.72 -12.97 -26.59
C THR A 628 -6.86 -12.07 -26.16
N ASP A 629 -6.53 -10.83 -25.82
CA ASP A 629 -7.48 -9.81 -25.41
C ASP A 629 -7.79 -8.86 -26.58
N VAL A 630 -9.06 -8.54 -26.71
CA VAL A 630 -9.62 -7.61 -27.70
C VAL A 630 -10.35 -6.52 -26.95
N VAL A 631 -10.07 -5.27 -27.27
CA VAL A 631 -10.78 -4.13 -26.71
C VAL A 631 -11.11 -3.13 -27.81
N PHE A 632 -12.33 -2.58 -27.78
CA PHE A 632 -12.69 -1.47 -28.65
C PHE A 632 -13.79 -0.62 -28.04
N THR A 633 -13.78 0.65 -28.42
CA THR A 633 -14.80 1.65 -28.11
C THR A 633 -15.64 1.96 -29.34
N GLN A 634 -16.88 2.42 -29.14
CA GLN A 634 -17.72 2.93 -30.21
C GLN A 634 -18.58 4.10 -29.72
N SER A 635 -19.06 4.92 -30.64
CA SER A 635 -19.80 6.16 -30.35
C SER A 635 -21.28 5.95 -30.04
N ASP A 636 -21.83 4.81 -30.43
CA ASP A 636 -23.24 4.47 -30.24
C ASP A 636 -23.39 3.00 -29.82
N THR A 637 -24.64 2.60 -29.63
CA THR A 637 -24.97 1.25 -29.19
C THR A 637 -25.51 0.37 -30.32
N THR A 638 -25.09 0.62 -31.55
CA THR A 638 -25.44 -0.25 -32.69
C THR A 638 -24.56 -1.50 -32.66
N LEU A 639 -25.13 -2.65 -33.01
CA LEU A 639 -24.37 -3.89 -33.11
C LEU A 639 -23.40 -3.77 -34.30
N ALA A 640 -22.11 -3.80 -34.01
CA ALA A 640 -21.06 -3.69 -35.02
C ALA A 640 -20.10 -4.87 -34.92
N ALA A 641 -19.84 -5.51 -36.07
CA ALA A 641 -18.84 -6.57 -36.18
C ALA A 641 -17.45 -5.96 -36.46
N ARG A 642 -16.43 -6.43 -35.76
CA ARG A 642 -15.04 -5.97 -35.89
C ARG A 642 -14.13 -7.12 -36.29
N SER A 643 -13.67 -7.08 -37.53
CA SER A 643 -12.71 -8.02 -38.11
C SER A 643 -11.27 -7.58 -37.85
N GLY A 644 -10.31 -8.51 -37.87
CA GLY A 644 -8.89 -8.22 -37.66
C GLY A 644 -8.48 -8.04 -36.19
N LEU A 645 -9.43 -8.05 -35.26
CA LEU A 645 -9.16 -8.02 -33.81
C LEU A 645 -8.78 -9.40 -33.25
N ALA A 646 -9.24 -10.46 -33.90
CA ALA A 646 -9.06 -11.83 -33.50
C ALA A 646 -9.24 -12.75 -34.71
N PRO A 647 -9.02 -14.08 -34.59
CA PRO A 647 -9.21 -15.01 -35.70
C PRO A 647 -10.63 -14.99 -36.29
N ALA A 648 -11.65 -14.67 -35.48
CA ALA A 648 -13.02 -14.43 -35.89
C ALA A 648 -13.47 -13.01 -35.52
N PRO A 649 -14.39 -12.38 -36.29
CA PRO A 649 -14.92 -11.07 -35.96
C PRO A 649 -15.59 -11.05 -34.59
N ILE A 650 -15.35 -10.01 -33.81
CA ILE A 650 -16.05 -9.77 -32.55
C ILE A 650 -17.17 -8.77 -32.81
N SER A 651 -18.41 -9.14 -32.51
CA SER A 651 -19.56 -8.23 -32.66
C SER A 651 -20.08 -7.81 -31.30
N SER A 652 -20.28 -6.51 -31.11
CA SER A 652 -20.80 -5.95 -29.86
C SER A 652 -21.62 -4.71 -30.13
N ASP A 653 -22.58 -4.43 -29.25
CA ASP A 653 -23.39 -3.21 -29.25
C ASP A 653 -23.11 -2.32 -28.02
N ALA A 654 -22.03 -2.61 -27.28
CA ALA A 654 -21.60 -1.88 -26.09
C ALA A 654 -20.70 -0.69 -26.44
N LEU A 655 -20.75 0.38 -25.64
CA LEU A 655 -19.93 1.59 -25.84
C LEU A 655 -18.43 1.32 -25.64
N LEU A 656 -18.11 0.40 -24.74
CA LEU A 656 -16.78 -0.17 -24.53
C LEU A 656 -16.92 -1.68 -24.40
N THR A 657 -16.16 -2.40 -25.20
CA THR A 657 -16.10 -3.86 -25.20
C THR A 657 -14.70 -4.32 -24.85
N PHE A 658 -14.58 -5.25 -23.90
CA PHE A 658 -13.40 -6.06 -23.68
C PHE A 658 -13.78 -7.54 -23.79
N TYR A 659 -13.02 -8.32 -24.54
CA TYR A 659 -13.24 -9.75 -24.72
C TYR A 659 -11.90 -10.48 -24.75
N SER A 660 -11.81 -11.59 -24.04
CA SER A 660 -10.58 -12.36 -23.88
C SER A 660 -10.82 -13.83 -24.16
N ARG A 661 -9.90 -14.42 -24.92
CA ARG A 661 -9.79 -15.87 -25.11
C ARG A 661 -8.56 -16.40 -24.38
N ASP A 662 -8.66 -17.62 -23.86
CA ASP A 662 -7.49 -18.36 -23.37
C ASP A 662 -6.63 -18.90 -24.53
N ALA A 663 -5.45 -19.43 -24.21
CA ALA A 663 -4.51 -19.98 -25.19
C ALA A 663 -5.08 -21.14 -26.05
N LYS A 664 -6.22 -21.73 -25.67
CA LYS A 664 -6.93 -22.76 -26.46
C LYS A 664 -8.05 -22.18 -27.32
N GLY A 665 -8.24 -20.85 -27.31
CA GLY A 665 -9.33 -20.16 -27.99
C GLY A 665 -10.66 -20.19 -27.23
N GLY A 666 -10.69 -20.70 -25.99
CA GLY A 666 -11.89 -20.74 -25.16
C GLY A 666 -12.19 -19.39 -24.50
N PHE A 667 -13.44 -19.18 -24.09
CA PHE A 667 -13.84 -17.98 -23.33
C PHE A 667 -13.03 -17.83 -22.04
N ALA A 668 -12.43 -16.65 -21.83
CA ALA A 668 -11.76 -16.29 -20.58
C ALA A 668 -12.51 -15.18 -19.82
N GLN A 669 -12.80 -14.06 -20.49
CA GLN A 669 -13.36 -12.88 -19.84
C GLN A 669 -14.07 -11.98 -20.85
N ALA A 670 -15.13 -11.29 -20.41
CA ALA A 670 -15.83 -10.28 -21.16
C ALA A 670 -16.27 -9.12 -20.25
N PHE A 671 -16.26 -7.93 -20.82
CA PHE A 671 -16.87 -6.74 -20.25
C PHE A 671 -17.57 -5.94 -21.35
N LEU A 672 -18.78 -5.47 -21.06
CA LEU A 672 -19.59 -4.63 -21.92
C LEU A 672 -20.06 -3.43 -21.11
N GLU A 673 -19.81 -2.22 -21.59
CA GLU A 673 -20.42 -1.00 -21.05
C GLU A 673 -21.73 -0.70 -21.78
N GLU A 674 -22.84 -0.63 -21.03
CA GLU A 674 -24.19 -0.35 -21.57
C GLU A 674 -24.59 -1.22 -22.79
N GLY A 675 -24.11 -2.47 -22.80
CA GLY A 675 -24.34 -3.44 -23.88
C GLY A 675 -25.53 -4.36 -23.68
N LYS A 676 -25.97 -5.02 -24.76
CA LYS A 676 -26.95 -6.12 -24.76
C LYS A 676 -26.44 -7.39 -25.41
N LEU A 677 -25.44 -7.34 -26.30
CA LEU A 677 -25.03 -8.50 -27.09
C LEU A 677 -23.53 -8.48 -27.34
N LEU A 678 -22.89 -9.64 -27.12
CA LEU A 678 -21.52 -9.92 -27.53
C LEU A 678 -21.47 -11.24 -28.28
N GLN A 679 -20.83 -11.23 -29.46
CA GLN A 679 -20.66 -12.41 -30.30
C GLN A 679 -19.20 -12.61 -30.69
N ASP A 680 -18.81 -13.88 -30.75
CA ASP A 680 -17.55 -14.37 -31.28
C ASP A 680 -17.86 -15.13 -32.58
N GLY A 681 -17.61 -14.49 -33.72
CA GLY A 681 -18.15 -14.94 -35.00
C GLY A 681 -19.68 -15.00 -34.96
N ALA A 682 -20.25 -16.16 -35.25
CA ALA A 682 -21.69 -16.39 -35.17
C ALA A 682 -22.17 -16.80 -33.76
N THR A 683 -21.26 -17.11 -32.85
CA THR A 683 -21.58 -17.63 -31.52
C THR A 683 -21.92 -16.48 -30.58
N THR A 684 -23.12 -16.51 -29.99
CA THR A 684 -23.46 -15.57 -28.92
C THR A 684 -22.71 -15.95 -27.65
N VAL A 685 -21.81 -15.08 -27.21
CA VAL A 685 -21.04 -15.26 -25.97
C VAL A 685 -21.95 -14.95 -24.78
N LEU A 686 -22.59 -13.79 -24.83
CA LEU A 686 -23.60 -13.39 -23.87
C LEU A 686 -24.61 -12.42 -24.50
N SER A 687 -25.83 -12.42 -23.99
CA SER A 687 -26.84 -11.42 -24.30
C SER A 687 -27.62 -11.01 -23.06
N SER A 688 -28.29 -9.86 -23.12
CA SER A 688 -29.03 -9.29 -22.01
C SER A 688 -30.36 -8.71 -22.48
N SER A 689 -31.42 -8.92 -21.68
CA SER A 689 -32.76 -8.39 -21.97
C SER A 689 -32.82 -6.85 -22.01
N LYS A 690 -31.97 -6.19 -21.22
CA LYS A 690 -31.83 -4.73 -21.11
C LYS A 690 -30.37 -4.31 -21.25
N ARG A 691 -30.14 -3.07 -21.69
CA ARG A 691 -28.79 -2.47 -21.66
C ARG A 691 -28.29 -2.41 -20.22
N ALA A 692 -27.06 -2.85 -20.02
CA ALA A 692 -26.39 -2.77 -18.74
C ALA A 692 -24.88 -2.80 -18.96
N THR A 693 -24.13 -2.20 -18.04
CA THR A 693 -22.73 -2.59 -17.84
C THR A 693 -22.67 -3.99 -17.24
N ILE A 694 -21.98 -4.90 -17.93
CA ILE A 694 -21.91 -6.34 -17.66
C ILE A 694 -20.45 -6.77 -17.61
N SER A 695 -20.07 -7.53 -16.59
CA SER A 695 -18.81 -8.29 -16.54
C SER A 695 -19.12 -9.77 -16.44
N TRP A 696 -18.35 -10.59 -17.14
CA TRP A 696 -18.42 -12.05 -17.08
C TRP A 696 -17.02 -12.65 -17.22
N GLN A 697 -16.66 -13.58 -16.36
CA GLN A 697 -15.29 -14.09 -16.33
C GLN A 697 -15.21 -15.51 -15.79
N LYS A 698 -14.29 -16.28 -16.35
CA LYS A 698 -13.89 -17.60 -15.85
C LYS A 698 -12.77 -17.44 -14.82
N ILE A 699 -13.08 -17.75 -13.57
CA ILE A 699 -12.13 -17.61 -12.44
C ILE A 699 -11.24 -18.85 -12.34
N ALA A 700 -11.86 -20.03 -12.48
CA ALA A 700 -11.23 -21.34 -12.41
C ALA A 700 -12.03 -22.34 -13.27
N PRO A 701 -11.53 -23.57 -13.51
CA PRO A 701 -12.31 -24.59 -14.20
C PRO A 701 -13.69 -24.80 -13.55
N GLY A 702 -14.76 -24.56 -14.31
CA GLY A 702 -16.14 -24.66 -13.82
C GLY A 702 -16.58 -23.56 -12.85
N GLN A 703 -15.78 -22.50 -12.65
CA GLN A 703 -16.10 -21.38 -11.75
C GLN A 703 -16.08 -20.07 -12.51
N TYR A 704 -17.17 -19.31 -12.39
CA TYR A 704 -17.36 -18.04 -13.07
C TYR A 704 -17.82 -16.97 -12.10
N ALA A 705 -17.47 -15.72 -12.37
CA ALA A 705 -18.03 -14.54 -11.72
C ALA A 705 -18.59 -13.60 -12.77
N GLY A 706 -19.61 -12.84 -12.39
CA GLY A 706 -20.11 -11.75 -13.18
C GLY A 706 -20.61 -10.59 -12.33
N TYR A 707 -20.92 -9.52 -13.03
CA TYR A 707 -21.55 -8.32 -12.50
C TYR A 707 -22.56 -7.79 -13.49
N VAL A 708 -23.67 -7.24 -12.99
CA VAL A 708 -24.55 -6.34 -13.76
C VAL A 708 -24.80 -5.07 -12.99
N SER A 709 -24.86 -3.95 -13.71
CA SER A 709 -25.14 -2.62 -13.16
C SER A 709 -26.62 -2.36 -12.84
N ARG A 710 -27.54 -3.21 -13.30
CA ARG A 710 -28.99 -3.01 -13.13
C ARG A 710 -29.78 -4.30 -13.35
N PRO A 711 -31.07 -4.34 -12.97
CA PRO A 711 -31.92 -5.52 -13.18
C PRO A 711 -32.03 -5.91 -14.65
N THR A 712 -31.70 -7.15 -14.99
CA THR A 712 -31.78 -7.71 -16.35
C THR A 712 -31.78 -9.24 -16.33
N THR A 713 -32.31 -9.87 -17.37
CA THR A 713 -32.04 -11.28 -17.66
C THR A 713 -30.80 -11.41 -18.55
N LEU A 714 -29.77 -12.10 -18.07
CA LEU A 714 -28.60 -12.48 -18.86
C LEU A 714 -28.78 -13.88 -19.46
N THR A 715 -28.43 -14.05 -20.72
CA THR A 715 -28.30 -15.35 -21.39
C THR A 715 -26.84 -15.57 -21.76
N ILE A 716 -26.23 -16.64 -21.25
CA ILE A 716 -24.79 -16.91 -21.34
C ILE A 716 -24.57 -18.30 -21.92
N GLY A 717 -23.64 -18.44 -22.86
CA GLY A 717 -23.19 -19.75 -23.33
C GLY A 717 -22.36 -20.46 -22.25
N LEU A 718 -22.80 -21.64 -21.84
CA LEU A 718 -22.16 -22.42 -20.78
C LEU A 718 -22.23 -23.90 -21.10
N ALA A 719 -21.08 -24.57 -21.17
CA ALA A 719 -21.00 -25.94 -21.66
C ALA A 719 -21.79 -26.94 -20.78
N ASP A 720 -21.76 -26.73 -19.46
CA ASP A 720 -22.38 -27.63 -18.48
C ASP A 720 -23.41 -26.89 -17.63
N ALA A 721 -24.34 -27.66 -17.06
CA ALA A 721 -25.37 -27.12 -16.18
C ALA A 721 -24.75 -26.50 -14.91
N PRO A 722 -25.24 -25.32 -14.46
CA PRO A 722 -24.84 -24.75 -13.18
C PRO A 722 -25.32 -25.63 -12.02
N LEU A 723 -24.44 -25.84 -11.04
CA LEU A 723 -24.73 -26.43 -9.74
C LEU A 723 -25.26 -25.38 -8.75
N THR A 724 -24.58 -24.23 -8.66
CA THR A 724 -24.98 -23.12 -7.77
C THR A 724 -24.82 -21.77 -8.44
N LEU A 725 -25.69 -20.84 -8.04
CA LEU A 725 -25.60 -19.39 -8.27
C LEU A 725 -25.54 -18.71 -6.91
N THR A 726 -24.52 -17.89 -6.65
CA THR A 726 -24.38 -17.14 -5.38
C THR A 726 -24.16 -15.65 -5.64
N GLY A 727 -24.37 -14.80 -4.63
CA GLY A 727 -24.23 -13.34 -4.72
C GLY A 727 -25.42 -12.60 -5.37
N ALA A 728 -26.37 -13.33 -5.97
CA ALA A 728 -27.55 -12.77 -6.61
C ALA A 728 -28.83 -13.11 -5.82
N GLU A 729 -28.99 -12.57 -4.62
CA GLU A 729 -30.16 -12.86 -3.78
C GLU A 729 -31.48 -12.52 -4.48
N GLY A 730 -32.45 -13.44 -4.41
CA GLY A 730 -33.75 -13.31 -5.08
C GLY A 730 -33.72 -13.50 -6.61
N SER A 731 -32.56 -13.78 -7.21
CA SER A 731 -32.43 -14.06 -8.64
C SER A 731 -32.78 -15.52 -8.96
N GLN A 732 -33.32 -15.76 -10.15
CA GLN A 732 -33.65 -17.09 -10.66
C GLN A 732 -32.75 -17.45 -11.84
N PHE A 733 -32.45 -18.74 -12.02
CA PHE A 733 -31.75 -19.20 -13.22
C PHE A 733 -32.39 -20.46 -13.80
N THR A 734 -32.27 -20.60 -15.11
CA THR A 734 -32.67 -21.79 -15.88
C THR A 734 -31.54 -22.16 -16.84
N TYR A 735 -31.33 -23.45 -17.06
CA TYR A 735 -30.33 -23.94 -18.00
C TYR A 735 -30.99 -24.80 -19.07
N ASP A 736 -30.77 -24.44 -20.34
CA ASP A 736 -31.16 -25.24 -21.49
C ASP A 736 -29.98 -26.10 -21.93
N ALA A 737 -30.09 -27.41 -21.67
CA ALA A 737 -29.07 -28.39 -22.02
C ALA A 737 -28.98 -28.67 -23.53
N ALA A 738 -30.03 -28.38 -24.31
CA ALA A 738 -30.01 -28.57 -25.76
C ALA A 738 -29.25 -27.44 -26.46
N THR A 739 -29.35 -26.21 -25.94
CA THR A 739 -28.66 -25.05 -26.51
C THR A 739 -27.39 -24.66 -25.76
N HIS A 740 -27.07 -25.32 -24.64
CA HIS A 740 -25.97 -24.94 -23.73
C HIS A 740 -26.05 -23.48 -23.28
N GLN A 741 -27.26 -23.04 -22.90
CA GLN A 741 -27.50 -21.65 -22.48
C GLN A 741 -28.00 -21.58 -21.05
N LEU A 742 -27.33 -20.76 -20.25
CA LEU A 742 -27.77 -20.36 -18.93
C LEU A 742 -28.51 -19.02 -19.03
N GLN A 743 -29.75 -18.96 -18.58
CA GLN A 743 -30.46 -17.71 -18.34
C GLN A 743 -30.45 -17.39 -16.85
N VAL A 744 -30.05 -16.17 -16.48
CA VAL A 744 -30.05 -15.68 -15.09
C VAL A 744 -30.86 -14.38 -15.03
N GLN A 745 -31.96 -14.40 -14.29
CA GLN A 745 -32.81 -13.25 -14.03
C GLN A 745 -32.30 -12.50 -12.79
N LEU A 746 -31.58 -11.41 -13.01
CA LEU A 746 -30.99 -10.57 -11.96
C LEU A 746 -31.93 -9.40 -11.62
N THR A 747 -32.17 -9.20 -10.33
CA THR A 747 -33.20 -8.27 -9.82
C THR A 747 -32.66 -6.91 -9.38
N ALA A 748 -31.34 -6.74 -9.32
CA ALA A 748 -30.65 -5.52 -8.92
C ALA A 748 -29.24 -5.46 -9.52
N ALA A 749 -28.54 -4.33 -9.33
CA ALA A 749 -27.10 -4.27 -9.56
C ALA A 749 -26.41 -5.23 -8.58
N THR A 750 -25.67 -6.22 -9.07
CA THR A 750 -25.05 -7.21 -8.19
C THR A 750 -23.87 -7.94 -8.83
N ASN A 751 -22.95 -8.37 -7.96
CA ASN A 751 -21.97 -9.40 -8.27
C ASN A 751 -22.59 -10.78 -8.09
N PHE A 752 -22.27 -11.72 -8.97
CA PHE A 752 -22.76 -13.10 -8.87
C PHE A 752 -21.67 -14.10 -9.25
N GLN A 753 -21.80 -15.33 -8.77
CA GLN A 753 -20.90 -16.42 -9.12
C GLN A 753 -21.69 -17.65 -9.56
N VAL A 754 -21.16 -18.36 -10.55
CA VAL A 754 -21.73 -19.61 -11.07
C VAL A 754 -20.70 -20.72 -10.94
N GLN A 755 -21.10 -21.81 -10.29
CA GLN A 755 -20.34 -23.06 -10.21
C GLN A 755 -21.02 -24.09 -11.11
N LEU A 756 -20.27 -24.76 -11.98
CA LEU A 756 -20.82 -25.84 -12.82
C LEU A 756 -20.88 -27.17 -12.06
N GLN A 757 -21.82 -28.03 -12.47
CA GLN A 757 -21.78 -29.44 -12.10
C GLN A 757 -20.50 -30.07 -12.69
N PRO A 758 -19.67 -30.75 -11.89
CA PRO A 758 -18.51 -31.44 -12.44
C PRO A 758 -19.01 -32.59 -13.32
N ASN A 759 -18.81 -32.49 -14.64
CA ASN A 759 -18.92 -33.65 -15.53
C ASN A 759 -17.99 -34.74 -14.97
N ARG A 760 -18.58 -35.83 -14.49
CA ARG A 760 -17.86 -37.06 -14.20
C ARG A 760 -17.90 -37.92 -15.46
N PRO A 761 -16.91 -37.85 -16.38
CA PRO A 761 -16.67 -39.01 -17.23
C PRO A 761 -16.40 -40.18 -16.28
N LEU A 762 -17.13 -41.29 -16.43
CA LEU A 762 -16.94 -42.47 -15.58
C LEU A 762 -15.45 -42.84 -15.60
N PRO A 763 -14.71 -42.64 -14.49
CA PRO A 763 -13.28 -42.84 -14.50
C PRO A 763 -12.99 -44.33 -14.62
N VAL A 764 -11.85 -44.67 -15.21
CA VAL A 764 -11.08 -45.88 -14.90
C VAL A 764 -11.43 -46.43 -13.52
N GLU A 765 -11.93 -47.66 -13.48
CA GLU A 765 -12.37 -48.29 -12.25
C GLU A 765 -11.14 -48.79 -11.49
N LEU A 766 -10.69 -47.97 -10.53
CA LEU A 766 -9.61 -48.32 -9.60
C LEU A 766 -10.12 -49.38 -8.61
N VAL A 767 -9.65 -50.61 -8.74
CA VAL A 767 -10.08 -51.74 -7.91
C VAL A 767 -9.55 -51.61 -6.49
N ARG A 768 -8.28 -51.18 -6.35
CA ARG A 768 -7.62 -51.03 -5.04
C ARG A 768 -6.42 -50.10 -5.13
N PHE A 769 -6.16 -49.40 -4.02
CA PHE A 769 -4.92 -48.67 -3.78
C PHE A 769 -4.48 -48.88 -2.33
N THR A 770 -3.24 -49.34 -2.15
CA THR A 770 -2.67 -49.69 -0.85
C THR A 770 -1.25 -49.17 -0.71
N GLY A 771 -0.82 -48.97 0.52
CA GLY A 771 0.53 -48.54 0.85
C GLY A 771 1.04 -49.27 2.10
N THR A 772 2.33 -49.58 2.11
CA THR A 772 3.00 -50.23 3.24
C THR A 772 4.34 -49.55 3.49
N ARG A 773 4.58 -49.13 4.73
CA ARG A 773 5.88 -48.59 5.13
C ARG A 773 6.90 -49.73 5.25
N GLN A 774 8.07 -49.55 4.67
CA GLN A 774 9.20 -50.48 4.69
C GLN A 774 10.47 -49.74 5.17
N ALA A 775 11.53 -50.47 5.51
CA ALA A 775 12.75 -49.89 6.07
C ALA A 775 13.41 -48.80 5.18
N ALA A 776 13.17 -48.82 3.86
CA ALA A 776 13.75 -47.89 2.91
C ALA A 776 12.71 -46.93 2.27
N GLY A 777 11.55 -46.71 2.90
CA GLY A 777 10.52 -45.78 2.41
C GLY A 777 9.11 -46.38 2.42
N VAL A 778 8.22 -45.88 1.56
CA VAL A 778 6.85 -46.40 1.43
C VAL A 778 6.68 -47.09 0.09
N GLN A 779 6.19 -48.33 0.10
CA GLN A 779 5.79 -49.05 -1.10
C GLN A 779 4.29 -48.86 -1.33
N LEU A 780 3.93 -48.35 -2.49
CA LEU A 780 2.56 -48.19 -2.95
C LEU A 780 2.25 -49.20 -4.06
N ALA A 781 1.02 -49.71 -4.08
CA ALA A 781 0.53 -50.61 -5.11
C ALA A 781 -0.96 -50.37 -5.40
N TRP A 782 -1.33 -50.42 -6.67
CA TRP A 782 -2.72 -50.32 -7.10
C TRP A 782 -3.03 -51.19 -8.32
N GLN A 783 -4.32 -51.37 -8.57
CA GLN A 783 -4.82 -52.12 -9.72
C GLN A 783 -6.06 -51.44 -10.30
N THR A 784 -6.13 -51.36 -11.62
CA THR A 784 -7.30 -50.94 -12.39
C THR A 784 -8.03 -52.16 -12.95
N ALA A 785 -9.36 -52.09 -13.09
CA ALA A 785 -10.13 -53.12 -13.80
C ALA A 785 -10.15 -52.84 -15.30
N THR A 786 -10.36 -51.59 -15.67
CA THR A 786 -10.34 -51.07 -17.05
C THR A 786 -9.77 -49.66 -17.07
N GLU A 787 -9.15 -49.24 -18.16
CA GLU A 787 -8.67 -47.89 -18.40
C GLU A 787 -9.28 -47.31 -19.69
N LEU A 788 -9.64 -46.02 -19.70
CA LEU A 788 -10.12 -45.31 -20.89
C LEU A 788 -9.33 -44.02 -21.03
N GLN A 789 -8.58 -43.90 -22.14
CA GLN A 789 -7.72 -42.76 -22.44
C GLN A 789 -6.81 -42.33 -21.26
N ASN A 790 -6.39 -43.27 -20.41
CA ASN A 790 -5.56 -43.00 -19.24
C ASN A 790 -4.11 -42.68 -19.66
N ARG A 791 -3.68 -41.45 -19.39
CA ARG A 791 -2.28 -41.03 -19.56
C ARG A 791 -1.40 -41.61 -18.45
N GLY A 792 -1.95 -41.81 -17.25
CA GLY A 792 -1.26 -42.42 -16.12
C GLY A 792 -1.62 -41.80 -14.77
N PHE A 793 -0.86 -42.16 -13.75
CA PHE A 793 -1.14 -41.83 -12.35
C PHE A 793 -0.02 -40.98 -11.77
N ALA A 794 -0.33 -39.73 -11.44
CA ALA A 794 0.51 -38.95 -10.54
C ALA A 794 0.31 -39.47 -9.12
N VAL A 795 1.37 -40.02 -8.52
CA VAL A 795 1.38 -40.41 -7.12
C VAL A 795 1.59 -39.14 -6.32
N GLU A 796 0.63 -38.78 -5.48
CA GLU A 796 0.71 -37.60 -4.65
C GLU A 796 0.80 -37.97 -3.17
N ARG A 797 1.55 -37.16 -2.42
CA ARG A 797 1.82 -37.34 -1.00
C ARG A 797 1.60 -36.03 -0.26
N ARG A 798 1.09 -36.13 0.97
CA ARG A 798 1.23 -35.07 1.97
C ARG A 798 1.50 -35.64 3.35
N THR A 799 2.03 -34.82 4.22
CA THR A 799 2.13 -35.04 5.66
C THR A 799 0.96 -34.40 6.39
N ALA A 800 0.83 -34.64 7.69
CA ALA A 800 -0.21 -34.03 8.51
C ALA A 800 -0.11 -32.48 8.58
N THR A 801 1.08 -31.92 8.38
CA THR A 801 1.34 -30.47 8.43
C THR A 801 1.18 -29.79 7.08
N GLU A 802 1.10 -30.54 6.00
CA GLU A 802 0.92 -30.01 4.65
C GLU A 802 -0.59 -29.90 4.33
N SER A 803 -1.00 -28.71 3.91
CA SER A 803 -2.38 -28.41 3.52
C SER A 803 -2.76 -29.01 2.16
N THR A 804 -1.79 -29.37 1.31
CA THR A 804 -2.02 -29.89 -0.04
C THR A 804 -1.18 -31.13 -0.34
N PHE A 805 -1.72 -32.04 -1.17
CA PHE A 805 -0.99 -33.17 -1.75
C PHE A 805 -0.02 -32.67 -2.83
N GLN A 806 1.23 -33.14 -2.77
CA GLN A 806 2.29 -32.84 -3.72
C GLN A 806 2.59 -34.07 -4.58
N PRO A 807 2.74 -33.93 -5.91
CA PRO A 807 3.13 -35.05 -6.76
C PRO A 807 4.58 -35.46 -6.46
N ILE A 808 4.79 -36.74 -6.20
CA ILE A 808 6.11 -37.33 -5.90
C ILE A 808 6.60 -38.27 -7.01
N GLY A 809 5.75 -38.58 -7.98
CA GLY A 809 6.11 -39.38 -9.15
C GLY A 809 4.93 -39.55 -10.10
N PHE A 810 5.20 -40.05 -11.29
CA PHE A 810 4.19 -40.36 -12.29
C PHE A 810 4.43 -41.76 -12.87
N VAL A 811 3.38 -42.58 -12.93
CA VAL A 811 3.42 -43.91 -13.53
C VAL A 811 2.50 -43.90 -14.76
N VAL A 812 3.08 -44.12 -15.93
CA VAL A 812 2.35 -44.11 -17.21
C VAL A 812 1.31 -45.23 -17.24
N GLY A 813 0.08 -44.89 -17.68
CA GLY A 813 -1.03 -45.85 -17.83
C GLY A 813 -1.01 -46.56 -19.17
N GLN A 814 -1.98 -47.45 -19.42
CA GLN A 814 -2.07 -48.21 -20.68
C GLN A 814 -2.93 -47.52 -21.76
N GLY A 815 -3.30 -46.24 -21.58
CA GLY A 815 -4.22 -45.57 -22.49
C GLY A 815 -5.63 -46.11 -22.34
N THR A 816 -6.10 -46.90 -23.32
CA THR A 816 -7.41 -47.55 -23.26
C THR A 816 -7.24 -49.06 -23.21
N THR A 817 -7.64 -49.69 -22.12
CA THR A 817 -7.61 -51.14 -21.94
C THR A 817 -8.84 -51.63 -21.18
N THR A 818 -9.38 -52.77 -21.55
CA THR A 818 -10.46 -53.45 -20.81
C THR A 818 -9.94 -54.56 -19.90
N SER A 819 -8.62 -54.76 -19.86
CA SER A 819 -7.96 -55.76 -19.01
C SER A 819 -7.41 -55.12 -17.74
N ALA A 820 -7.51 -55.85 -16.63
CA ALA A 820 -7.01 -55.39 -15.35
C ALA A 820 -5.49 -55.19 -15.38
N THR A 821 -5.01 -54.05 -14.90
CA THR A 821 -3.58 -53.70 -14.92
C THR A 821 -3.10 -53.35 -13.52
N ALA A 822 -1.96 -53.93 -13.12
CA ALA A 822 -1.36 -53.73 -11.81
C ALA A 822 -0.15 -52.79 -11.90
N TYR A 823 -0.02 -51.92 -10.90
CA TYR A 823 1.00 -50.88 -10.84
C TYR A 823 1.61 -50.81 -9.44
N SER A 824 2.84 -50.29 -9.38
CA SER A 824 3.52 -50.04 -8.10
C SER A 824 4.40 -48.79 -8.19
N PHE A 825 4.59 -48.14 -7.05
CA PHE A 825 5.46 -46.98 -6.92
C PHE A 825 6.15 -47.00 -5.56
N ARG A 826 7.45 -46.70 -5.52
CA ARG A 826 8.23 -46.70 -4.28
C ARG A 826 8.66 -45.28 -3.94
N ASP A 827 8.16 -44.76 -2.82
CA ASP A 827 8.54 -43.47 -2.27
C ASP A 827 9.70 -43.63 -1.28
N LEU A 828 10.93 -43.51 -1.80
CA LEU A 828 12.15 -43.54 -0.99
C LEU A 828 12.34 -42.26 -0.14
N GLY A 829 11.61 -41.19 -0.45
CA GLY A 829 11.67 -39.91 0.27
C GLY A 829 10.55 -39.72 1.28
N ALA A 830 9.82 -40.79 1.63
CA ALA A 830 8.66 -40.74 2.51
C ALA A 830 9.04 -40.23 3.91
N PRO A 831 8.40 -39.15 4.42
CA PRO A 831 8.64 -38.66 5.77
C PRO A 831 8.32 -39.71 6.83
N ALA A 832 9.05 -39.64 7.95
CA ALA A 832 8.84 -40.47 9.14
C ALA A 832 7.60 -40.05 9.97
N THR A 833 6.85 -39.03 9.55
CA THR A 833 5.59 -38.62 10.19
C THR A 833 4.40 -39.36 9.58
N THR A 834 3.18 -39.11 10.08
CA THR A 834 1.96 -39.62 9.42
C THR A 834 1.92 -39.08 8.00
N THR A 835 1.86 -39.99 7.02
CA THR A 835 1.91 -39.66 5.61
C THR A 835 0.66 -40.17 4.91
N TYR A 836 0.10 -39.32 4.07
CA TYR A 836 -1.11 -39.55 3.31
C TYR A 836 -0.72 -39.66 1.83
N TYR A 837 -1.20 -40.70 1.15
CA TYR A 837 -0.99 -40.90 -0.27
C TYR A 837 -2.32 -40.96 -1.01
N ARG A 838 -2.34 -40.43 -2.24
CA ARG A 838 -3.43 -40.64 -3.19
C ARG A 838 -2.86 -40.75 -4.60
N LEU A 839 -3.60 -41.40 -5.47
CA LEU A 839 -3.35 -41.36 -6.90
C LEU A 839 -4.18 -40.24 -7.49
N ARG A 840 -3.56 -39.40 -8.30
CA ARG A 840 -4.22 -38.53 -9.26
C ARG A 840 -4.06 -39.18 -10.63
N GLN A 841 -5.08 -39.93 -11.03
CA GLN A 841 -5.15 -40.44 -12.39
C GLN A 841 -5.40 -39.29 -13.35
N ILE A 842 -4.73 -39.30 -14.50
CA ILE A 842 -4.80 -38.26 -15.52
C ILE A 842 -5.13 -38.93 -16.85
N ASN A 843 -6.17 -38.46 -17.54
CA ASN A 843 -6.52 -38.92 -18.88
C ASN A 843 -5.73 -38.10 -19.95
N GLN A 844 -5.76 -38.53 -21.21
CA GLN A 844 -5.04 -37.89 -22.32
C GLN A 844 -5.51 -36.45 -22.56
N ASP A 845 -6.78 -36.14 -22.28
CA ASP A 845 -7.35 -34.79 -22.35
C ASP A 845 -6.96 -33.89 -21.16
N GLY A 846 -6.23 -34.43 -20.18
CA GLY A 846 -5.79 -33.75 -18.97
C GLY A 846 -6.81 -33.75 -17.82
N THR A 847 -7.99 -34.35 -18.01
CA THR A 847 -8.94 -34.57 -16.91
C THR A 847 -8.31 -35.50 -15.87
N ALA A 848 -8.62 -35.27 -14.60
CA ALA A 848 -8.00 -36.03 -13.53
C ALA A 848 -9.01 -36.48 -12.47
N THR A 849 -8.86 -37.70 -12.00
CA THR A 849 -9.66 -38.30 -10.93
C THR A 849 -8.74 -38.78 -9.82
N TYR A 850 -9.21 -38.71 -8.59
CA TYR A 850 -8.39 -39.05 -7.42
C TYR A 850 -8.87 -40.36 -6.79
N SER A 851 -7.92 -41.19 -6.35
CA SER A 851 -8.23 -42.35 -5.52
C SER A 851 -8.68 -41.93 -4.11
N ALA A 852 -9.22 -42.89 -3.35
CA ALA A 852 -9.24 -42.76 -1.89
C ALA A 852 -7.81 -42.56 -1.33
N VAL A 853 -7.71 -41.90 -0.18
CA VAL A 853 -6.44 -41.62 0.48
C VAL A 853 -6.00 -42.81 1.32
N VAL A 854 -4.77 -43.27 1.13
CA VAL A 854 -4.11 -44.24 2.02
C VAL A 854 -3.34 -43.47 3.09
N VAL A 855 -3.58 -43.79 4.36
CA VAL A 855 -2.89 -43.18 5.50
C VAL A 855 -1.90 -44.17 6.10
N LEU A 856 -0.65 -43.73 6.29
CA LEU A 856 0.38 -44.49 6.97
C LEU A 856 0.82 -43.74 8.23
N ALA A 857 0.82 -44.43 9.37
CA ALA A 857 1.26 -43.89 10.65
C ALA A 857 2.75 -43.43 10.60
N PRO A 858 3.20 -42.61 11.57
CA PRO A 858 4.59 -42.21 11.69
C PRO A 858 5.51 -43.42 11.77
N ALA A 859 6.69 -43.31 11.16
CA ALA A 859 7.82 -44.15 11.54
C ALA A 859 8.31 -43.68 12.92
N GLU A 860 8.76 -44.60 13.78
CA GLU A 860 9.35 -44.23 15.07
C GLU A 860 10.47 -43.19 14.86
N GLN A 861 10.38 -42.06 15.58
CA GLN A 861 11.15 -40.83 15.32
C GLN A 861 12.61 -40.93 15.83
N PRO A 862 13.60 -40.41 15.08
CA PRO A 862 14.91 -40.07 15.64
C PRO A 862 14.90 -38.70 16.34
N VAL A 863 15.59 -38.65 17.47
CA VAL A 863 15.72 -37.53 18.41
C VAL A 863 16.66 -36.42 17.84
N GLY A 864 16.35 -35.14 18.07
CA GLY A 864 17.00 -34.01 17.36
C GLY A 864 18.26 -33.42 18.01
N LEU A 865 19.36 -33.31 17.25
CA LEU A 865 20.63 -32.66 17.62
C LEU A 865 20.52 -31.12 17.67
N THR A 866 20.99 -30.49 18.76
CA THR A 866 21.04 -29.02 18.92
C THR A 866 22.47 -28.49 19.02
N ALA A 867 22.69 -27.21 18.67
CA ALA A 867 24.02 -26.58 18.63
C ALA A 867 23.88 -25.06 18.81
N VAL A 868 24.57 -24.48 19.80
CA VAL A 868 24.50 -23.05 20.16
C VAL A 868 25.83 -22.51 20.68
N PRO A 869 26.18 -21.23 20.46
CA PRO A 869 25.46 -20.25 19.62
C PRO A 869 25.75 -20.45 18.13
N VAL A 870 24.85 -19.99 17.26
CA VAL A 870 25.09 -19.89 15.81
C VAL A 870 24.73 -18.47 15.37
N PRO A 871 25.69 -17.63 14.90
CA PRO A 871 27.09 -17.95 14.63
C PRO A 871 27.97 -18.15 15.87
N ALA A 872 28.94 -19.08 15.81
CA ALA A 872 29.95 -19.33 16.85
C ALA A 872 31.28 -18.66 16.51
N ARG A 873 32.00 -18.19 17.54
CA ARG A 873 33.34 -17.56 17.39
C ARG A 873 34.47 -18.45 17.91
N THR A 874 34.30 -19.07 19.09
CA THR A 874 35.35 -19.87 19.74
C THR A 874 34.98 -21.34 19.88
N PHE A 875 33.77 -21.64 20.34
CA PHE A 875 33.24 -23.01 20.46
C PHE A 875 31.72 -23.08 20.18
N LEU A 876 31.24 -24.27 19.83
CA LEU A 876 29.82 -24.64 19.75
C LEU A 876 29.49 -25.58 20.90
N THR A 877 28.41 -25.30 21.64
CA THR A 877 27.84 -26.28 22.57
C THR A 877 26.80 -27.11 21.85
N VAL A 878 27.02 -28.43 21.77
CA VAL A 878 26.20 -29.37 21.04
C VAL A 878 25.53 -30.32 22.02
N SER A 879 24.22 -30.50 21.89
CA SER A 879 23.44 -31.40 22.77
C SER A 879 22.60 -32.38 21.96
N PHE A 880 22.59 -33.62 22.42
CA PHE A 880 21.73 -34.69 21.95
C PHE A 880 20.77 -35.09 23.09
N PRO A 881 19.44 -35.12 22.85
CA PRO A 881 18.46 -35.27 23.93
C PRO A 881 18.48 -36.64 24.64
N ASP A 882 19.02 -37.68 24.03
CA ASP A 882 19.24 -38.96 24.69
C ASP A 882 20.62 -38.95 25.38
N ALA A 883 20.61 -38.84 26.71
CA ALA A 883 21.82 -38.66 27.51
C ALA A 883 22.65 -39.94 27.65
N ASP A 884 22.06 -41.12 27.42
CA ASP A 884 22.76 -42.41 27.55
C ASP A 884 23.33 -42.90 26.20
N GLN A 885 22.91 -42.29 25.09
CA GLN A 885 23.40 -42.61 23.75
C GLN A 885 24.79 -42.02 23.48
N ILE A 886 25.74 -42.87 23.08
CA ILE A 886 27.07 -42.42 22.61
C ILE A 886 26.97 -41.97 21.16
N VAL A 887 27.29 -40.70 20.92
CA VAL A 887 27.22 -40.05 19.61
C VAL A 887 28.62 -39.75 19.08
N HIS A 888 28.92 -40.20 17.86
CA HIS A 888 30.06 -39.73 17.07
C HIS A 888 29.67 -38.48 16.31
N LEU A 889 30.18 -37.33 16.74
CA LEU A 889 29.94 -36.03 16.12
C LEU A 889 31.06 -35.70 15.13
N LYS A 890 30.69 -35.31 13.91
CA LYS A 890 31.60 -34.76 12.89
C LYS A 890 31.19 -33.33 12.52
N LEU A 891 32.18 -32.46 12.32
CA LEU A 891 32.01 -31.13 11.74
C LEU A 891 32.63 -31.14 10.34
N LEU A 892 31.85 -30.73 9.35
CA LEU A 892 32.23 -30.77 7.93
C LEU A 892 32.32 -29.35 7.36
N ASP A 893 33.28 -29.10 6.47
CA ASP A 893 33.34 -27.88 5.66
C ASP A 893 32.34 -27.89 4.49
N GLN A 894 32.32 -26.82 3.68
CA GLN A 894 31.40 -26.67 2.56
C GLN A 894 31.64 -27.68 1.43
N GLN A 895 32.82 -28.30 1.37
CA GLN A 895 33.15 -29.35 0.42
C GLN A 895 32.89 -30.76 1.00
N GLY A 896 32.36 -30.85 2.23
CA GLY A 896 32.04 -32.09 2.91
C GLY A 896 33.23 -32.77 3.61
N ARG A 897 34.39 -32.10 3.70
CA ARG A 897 35.58 -32.66 4.38
C ARG A 897 35.42 -32.53 5.89
N THR A 898 35.76 -33.58 6.63
CA THR A 898 35.74 -33.54 8.10
C THR A 898 36.86 -32.65 8.63
N VAL A 899 36.49 -31.57 9.32
CA VAL A 899 37.43 -30.61 9.93
C VAL A 899 37.56 -30.80 11.43
N SER A 900 36.59 -31.46 12.08
CA SER A 900 36.67 -31.87 13.49
C SER A 900 35.78 -33.08 13.74
N GLN A 901 36.16 -33.95 14.67
CA GLN A 901 35.36 -35.11 15.09
C GLN A 901 35.59 -35.45 16.56
N GLN A 902 34.53 -35.82 17.27
CA GLN A 902 34.61 -36.26 18.67
C GLN A 902 33.42 -37.14 19.07
N GLN A 903 33.57 -37.93 20.14
CA GLN A 903 32.47 -38.69 20.74
C GLN A 903 31.91 -37.97 21.96
N PHE A 904 30.60 -38.04 22.18
CA PHE A 904 29.99 -37.51 23.40
C PHE A 904 28.69 -38.22 23.77
N GLN A 905 28.22 -38.00 25.00
CA GLN A 905 26.90 -38.40 25.51
C GLN A 905 26.24 -37.14 26.08
N GLY A 906 24.95 -36.94 25.82
CA GLY A 906 24.19 -35.78 26.31
C GLY A 906 24.62 -34.42 25.72
N GLN A 907 25.72 -33.82 26.20
CA GLN A 907 26.20 -32.51 25.76
C GLN A 907 27.72 -32.44 25.68
N THR A 908 28.25 -31.68 24.71
CA THR A 908 29.69 -31.43 24.56
C THR A 908 29.97 -30.04 23.97
N GLN A 909 31.23 -29.60 24.04
CA GLN A 909 31.71 -28.42 23.33
C GLN A 909 32.63 -28.80 22.17
N VAL A 910 32.44 -28.16 21.02
CA VAL A 910 33.28 -28.32 19.82
C VAL A 910 34.05 -27.02 19.61
N PRO A 911 35.39 -27.00 19.76
CA PRO A 911 36.20 -25.83 19.45
C PRO A 911 36.17 -25.52 17.94
N VAL A 912 35.85 -24.27 17.59
CA VAL A 912 35.77 -23.81 16.18
C VAL A 912 36.58 -22.55 15.90
N GLY A 913 37.17 -21.91 16.92
CA GLY A 913 37.89 -20.64 16.74
C GLY A 913 39.18 -20.71 15.93
N HIS A 914 39.65 -21.92 15.60
CA HIS A 914 40.78 -22.13 14.70
C HIS A 914 40.35 -22.31 13.24
N LEU A 915 39.04 -22.34 12.96
CA LEU A 915 38.48 -22.53 11.62
C LEU A 915 38.21 -21.17 10.95
N PRO A 916 38.41 -21.04 9.63
CA PRO A 916 38.04 -19.84 8.90
C PRO A 916 36.55 -19.48 9.04
N ALA A 917 36.23 -18.18 8.98
CA ALA A 917 34.84 -17.75 8.99
C ALA A 917 34.07 -18.30 7.77
N GLY A 918 32.89 -18.87 7.99
CA GLY A 918 32.14 -19.56 6.95
C GLY A 918 31.03 -20.47 7.48
N ALA A 919 30.34 -21.16 6.56
CA ALA A 919 29.31 -22.13 6.91
C ALA A 919 29.87 -23.57 7.01
N TYR A 920 29.48 -24.29 8.05
CA TYR A 920 29.88 -25.67 8.33
C TYR A 920 28.64 -26.54 8.65
N TYR A 921 28.81 -27.86 8.67
CA TYR A 921 27.73 -28.81 8.96
C TYR A 921 28.13 -29.79 10.07
N LEU A 922 27.32 -29.85 11.13
CA LEU A 922 27.43 -30.85 12.20
C LEU A 922 26.64 -32.11 11.85
N GLN A 923 27.25 -33.27 11.98
CA GLN A 923 26.64 -34.57 11.74
C GLN A 923 26.82 -35.47 12.97
N ALA A 924 25.71 -35.97 13.52
CA ALA A 924 25.71 -36.94 14.61
C ALA A 924 25.49 -38.35 14.06
N LEU A 925 26.38 -39.27 14.40
CA LEU A 925 26.36 -40.67 14.00
C LEU A 925 26.32 -41.56 15.24
N ASP A 926 25.75 -42.75 15.11
CA ASP A 926 25.76 -43.75 16.16
C ASP A 926 27.17 -44.32 16.33
N ALA A 927 27.65 -44.40 17.56
CA ALA A 927 29.03 -44.78 17.84
C ALA A 927 29.38 -46.24 17.48
N VAL A 928 28.37 -47.12 17.37
CA VAL A 928 28.54 -48.56 17.12
C VAL A 928 28.27 -48.90 15.66
N THR A 929 27.17 -48.38 15.10
CA THR A 929 26.67 -48.70 13.76
C THR A 929 27.14 -47.71 12.70
N GLY A 930 27.63 -46.52 13.09
CA GLY A 930 28.10 -45.46 12.19
C GLY A 930 26.99 -44.76 11.40
N GLN A 931 25.72 -45.11 11.64
CA GLN A 931 24.58 -44.54 10.92
C GLN A 931 24.22 -43.16 11.46
N PRO A 932 23.71 -42.23 10.62
CA PRO A 932 23.28 -40.91 11.07
C PRO A 932 22.12 -40.99 12.06
N LEU A 933 22.31 -40.41 13.24
CA LEU A 933 21.29 -40.32 14.30
C LEU A 933 20.33 -39.14 14.10
N ALA A 934 20.77 -38.09 13.41
CA ALA A 934 19.96 -36.92 13.11
C ALA A 934 20.38 -36.28 11.77
N LYS A 935 19.50 -35.42 11.22
CA LYS A 935 19.83 -34.62 10.04
C LYS A 935 21.02 -33.68 10.33
N PRO A 936 21.97 -33.50 9.39
CA PRO A 936 23.07 -32.59 9.59
C PRO A 936 22.59 -31.16 9.86
N LYS A 937 23.19 -30.50 10.86
CA LYS A 937 22.82 -29.15 11.28
C LYS A 937 23.82 -28.14 10.75
N ARG A 938 23.35 -27.18 9.96
CA ARG A 938 24.18 -26.06 9.48
C ARG A 938 24.51 -25.12 10.63
N VAL A 939 25.79 -24.79 10.78
CA VAL A 939 26.33 -23.83 11.74
C VAL A 939 27.19 -22.80 11.00
N LEU A 940 27.30 -21.59 11.56
CA LEU A 940 28.10 -20.50 11.01
C LEU A 940 29.24 -20.21 11.97
N VAL A 941 30.47 -20.15 11.48
CA VAL A 941 31.64 -19.65 12.22
C VAL A 941 31.85 -18.20 11.80
N ALA A 942 31.81 -17.29 12.78
CA ALA A 942 32.07 -15.86 12.58
C ALA A 942 33.56 -15.56 12.78
N PRO A 943 34.10 -14.49 12.17
CA PRO A 943 35.50 -14.11 12.29
C PRO A 943 35.90 -13.69 13.72
#